data_AF-A0A7Z9IAS5-F1
#
_entry.id   AF-A0A7Z9IAS5-F1
#
_cell.length_a   1.000
_cell.length_b   1.000
_cell.length_c   1.000
_cell.angle_alpha   90.00
_cell.angle_beta   90.00
_cell.angle_gamma   90.00
#
_symmetry.space_group_name_H-M   'P 1'
#
loop_
_entity.id
_entity.type
_entity.pdbx_description
1 polymer ?
#
loop_
_entity_poly.entity_id
_entity_poly.type
_entity_poly.pdbx_seq_one_letter_code
_entity_poly.pdbx_strand_id
1 'polypeptide(L)'
;MTRRVSEKIAYGLLLLLVGLVGPQSATGDDLAAAIKKTESTSRQLIDGQKKDRWKDELKSVLNYDQLSAVLNKGKSARKAEIVAIRDHYISALPELTKKHRLLAEQTRQGLESWVQSLPSLNLQQILTKLKSNPPKYVALTSQQVSTHRQALDTAVEKLTSYLDTKGGDFDWNSQIHWDGLVAELAKTDPSLGILDRSLKGFFGPDVEGLEQPEFIQLRTTLRAYMNAIYFTKNTKSEQMFEVQVARLGESLTSYLETPNNENAWKIGRAIGWLERAEQAADLRNEVRYHFYQPNIFVHVSKHLISSGEKRIVDQTQDVEQVVKGVPVKGVATMKGQVSYALAENSQRATINVMMDGTILSKNVAEKSGVTVNTNGTTIVHAEKRISFDKYGFTDSPATATATTKLELGSIDAPSSAYESIAKTKFIKGRSDNEEAASQLSVDSVTKEMDANVVEMLSEVIDGYKTKIRDPLLRRGGFPEQFNTSSTTESVNLHLLQTGRYQLAASSEPPALNKKTDVSLRLHESFVRNFTEVVIGGVELTDEKLVEHMTRFGAEIPDELKTGPGKKSWAITFSNTQPISVGFRNNQIVIAIQGQQFRDGKRLIKEPIRIAATYNVEKTETGMRLQRVGDVAVDFLARKALTVIQVATKTVMSKKFNALFKDDIVGQGGIKLPGQWENAGNLILQQLVADNGWLMLSYNLGKPSE
;
A
#
# COMPACT_ATOMS: atom_id res chain seq x y z
N MET A 1 -16.12 71.73 -19.86
CA MET A 1 -14.90 72.11 -19.12
C MET A 1 -14.57 71.01 -18.12
N THR A 2 -13.47 70.31 -18.39
CA THR A 2 -12.46 69.77 -17.44
C THR A 2 -12.81 68.86 -16.25
N ARG A 3 -11.97 67.81 -16.12
CA ARG A 3 -11.66 66.87 -15.00
C ARG A 3 -12.56 65.61 -14.91
N ARG A 4 -12.07 64.36 -14.93
CA ARG A 4 -10.76 63.67 -14.72
C ARG A 4 -10.75 62.37 -15.56
N VAL A 5 -9.79 62.13 -16.46
CA VAL A 5 -8.53 61.35 -16.30
C VAL A 5 -8.71 59.90 -15.81
N SER A 6 -8.27 58.97 -16.68
CA SER A 6 -7.91 57.55 -16.44
C SER A 6 -9.03 56.51 -16.33
N GLU A 7 -9.44 55.92 -17.46
CA GLU A 7 -9.80 54.48 -17.57
C GLU A 7 -10.06 53.98 -19.02
N LYS A 8 -9.42 54.61 -20.02
CA LYS A 8 -9.43 54.14 -21.43
C LYS A 8 -8.12 53.48 -21.87
N ILE A 9 -7.40 52.83 -20.95
CA ILE A 9 -6.17 52.07 -21.24
C ILE A 9 -6.28 50.56 -20.90
N ALA A 10 -7.38 50.08 -20.30
CA ALA A 10 -7.47 48.67 -19.89
C ALA A 10 -8.15 47.73 -20.91
N TYR A 11 -8.79 48.25 -21.96
CA TYR A 11 -9.47 47.43 -22.98
C TYR A 11 -8.59 47.07 -24.20
N GLY A 12 -7.32 47.47 -24.20
CA GLY A 12 -6.33 47.16 -25.26
C GLY A 12 -5.14 46.32 -24.80
N LEU A 13 -5.09 45.88 -23.53
CA LEU A 13 -3.91 45.23 -22.94
C LEU A 13 -4.17 43.86 -22.28
N LEU A 14 -5.37 43.29 -22.41
CA LEU A 14 -5.66 41.93 -21.93
C LEU A 14 -5.88 40.91 -23.06
N LEU A 15 -5.80 41.35 -24.32
CA LEU A 15 -5.81 40.49 -25.51
C LEU A 15 -4.38 40.17 -26.02
N LEU A 16 -3.36 40.37 -25.19
CA LEU A 16 -1.94 40.20 -25.54
C LEU A 16 -1.11 39.42 -24.51
N LEU A 17 -1.76 38.58 -23.70
CA LEU A 17 -1.10 37.55 -22.85
C LEU A 17 -1.72 36.15 -23.01
N VAL A 18 -2.42 35.92 -24.12
CA VAL A 18 -2.74 34.59 -24.65
C VAL A 18 -2.02 34.48 -25.98
N GLY A 19 -0.94 33.70 -26.02
CA GLY A 19 -0.18 33.42 -27.24
C GLY A 19 1.28 33.79 -27.14
N LEU A 20 2.06 32.98 -26.42
CA LEU A 20 3.45 32.59 -26.71
C LEU A 20 4.00 31.73 -25.56
N VAL A 21 3.33 30.61 -25.30
CA VAL A 21 3.99 29.40 -24.84
C VAL A 21 3.44 28.35 -25.77
N GLY A 22 4.28 27.71 -26.59
CA GLY A 22 3.88 26.47 -27.27
C GLY A 22 3.41 25.45 -26.23
N PRO A 23 2.92 24.26 -26.60
CA PRO A 23 2.70 23.22 -25.61
C PRO A 23 4.05 22.93 -24.91
N GLN A 24 4.29 23.58 -23.76
CA GLN A 24 5.28 23.14 -22.81
C GLN A 24 4.76 21.80 -22.34
N SER A 25 5.48 20.76 -22.72
CA SER A 25 5.20 19.44 -22.20
C SER A 25 5.32 19.48 -20.69
N ALA A 26 4.20 19.19 -20.03
CA ALA A 26 4.17 19.06 -18.59
C ALA A 26 5.20 17.98 -18.18
N THR A 27 6.11 18.38 -17.31
CA THR A 27 7.07 17.47 -16.70
C THR A 27 6.35 16.57 -15.69
N GLY A 28 7.01 15.50 -15.24
CA GLY A 28 6.45 14.65 -14.16
C GLY A 28 6.21 15.42 -12.85
N ASP A 29 6.91 16.53 -12.67
CA ASP A 29 6.80 17.42 -11.51
C ASP A 29 5.53 18.29 -11.58
N ASP A 30 5.11 18.73 -12.77
CA ASP A 30 3.89 19.52 -12.97
C ASP A 30 2.63 18.72 -12.64
N LEU A 31 2.59 17.44 -13.04
CA LEU A 31 1.49 16.53 -12.72
C LEU A 31 1.38 16.31 -11.20
N ALA A 32 2.50 16.03 -10.54
CA ALA A 32 2.52 15.82 -9.09
C ALA A 32 2.13 17.09 -8.32
N ALA A 33 2.60 18.25 -8.78
CA ALA A 33 2.24 19.55 -8.21
C ALA A 33 0.73 19.83 -8.38
N ALA A 34 0.16 19.54 -9.55
CA ALA A 34 -1.27 19.73 -9.81
C ALA A 34 -2.16 18.83 -8.93
N ILE A 35 -1.81 17.55 -8.78
CA ILE A 35 -2.50 16.62 -7.88
C ILE A 35 -2.42 17.14 -6.43
N LYS A 36 -1.22 17.47 -5.95
CA LYS A 36 -1.00 17.96 -4.58
C LYS A 36 -1.77 19.27 -4.31
N LYS A 37 -1.78 20.19 -5.28
CA LYS A 37 -2.55 21.43 -5.20
C LYS A 37 -4.05 21.14 -5.07
N THR A 38 -4.58 20.27 -5.92
CA THR A 38 -6.00 19.84 -5.89
C THR A 38 -6.35 19.22 -4.54
N GLU A 39 -5.50 18.33 -4.04
CA GLU A 39 -5.68 17.69 -2.74
C GLU A 39 -5.67 18.71 -1.59
N SER A 40 -4.66 19.58 -1.53
CA SER A 40 -4.50 20.57 -0.45
C SER A 40 -5.67 21.54 -0.38
N THR A 41 -6.13 22.05 -1.51
CA THR A 41 -7.21 23.04 -1.60
C THR A 41 -8.57 22.43 -1.29
N SER A 42 -8.81 21.20 -1.75
CA SER A 42 -10.05 20.46 -1.46
C SER A 42 -10.13 20.03 0.01
N ARG A 43 -9.03 19.58 0.62
CA ARG A 43 -8.96 19.32 2.07
C ARG A 43 -9.23 20.59 2.88
N GLN A 44 -8.56 21.69 2.53
CA GLN A 44 -8.77 22.96 3.23
C GLN A 44 -10.24 23.43 3.14
N LEU A 45 -10.91 23.18 2.02
CA LEU A 45 -12.32 23.49 1.83
C LEU A 45 -13.23 22.68 2.78
N ILE A 46 -12.98 21.38 2.94
CA ILE A 46 -13.80 20.49 3.78
C ILE A 46 -13.39 20.56 5.26
N ASP A 47 -12.12 20.32 5.57
CA ASP A 47 -11.61 20.21 6.94
C ASP A 47 -11.55 21.57 7.64
N GLY A 48 -11.51 22.67 6.88
CA GLY A 48 -11.59 24.03 7.42
C GLY A 48 -12.95 24.41 8.00
N GLN A 49 -13.98 23.57 7.86
CA GLN A 49 -15.31 23.84 8.42
C GLN A 49 -15.42 23.39 9.88
N LYS A 50 -15.87 24.30 10.74
CA LYS A 50 -16.04 24.04 12.18
C LYS A 50 -17.28 23.21 12.54
N LYS A 51 -18.30 23.17 11.69
CA LYS A 51 -19.57 22.47 11.95
C LYS A 51 -19.77 21.37 10.93
N ASP A 52 -20.16 20.18 11.38
CA ASP A 52 -20.29 19.00 10.51
C ASP A 52 -21.36 19.15 9.44
N ARG A 53 -22.48 19.82 9.75
CA ARG A 53 -23.51 20.18 8.75
C ARG A 53 -22.92 20.84 7.48
N TRP A 54 -21.97 21.75 7.65
CA TRP A 54 -21.35 22.43 6.50
C TRP A 54 -20.38 21.52 5.74
N LYS A 55 -19.74 20.58 6.42
CA LYS A 55 -18.91 19.56 5.76
C LYS A 55 -19.80 18.67 4.89
N ASP A 56 -20.92 18.20 5.43
CA ASP A 56 -21.83 17.29 4.73
C ASP A 56 -22.48 17.95 3.51
N GLU A 57 -22.93 19.20 3.67
CA GLU A 57 -23.48 19.98 2.56
C GLU A 57 -22.46 20.20 1.44
N LEU A 58 -21.22 20.62 1.77
CA LEU A 58 -20.17 20.81 0.78
C LEU A 58 -19.75 19.50 0.10
N LYS A 59 -19.65 18.40 0.87
CA LYS A 59 -19.33 17.08 0.32
C LYS A 59 -20.37 16.66 -0.71
N SER A 60 -21.65 16.83 -0.38
CA SER A 60 -22.75 16.52 -1.29
C SER A 60 -22.75 17.41 -2.53
N VAL A 61 -22.67 18.74 -2.36
CA VAL A 61 -22.76 19.70 -3.47
C VAL A 61 -21.58 19.55 -4.44
N LEU A 62 -20.37 19.33 -3.92
CA LEU A 62 -19.15 19.24 -4.73
C LEU A 62 -18.80 17.82 -5.17
N ASN A 63 -19.63 16.82 -4.81
CA ASN A 63 -19.35 15.42 -5.08
C ASN A 63 -17.95 15.02 -4.60
N TYR A 64 -17.65 15.39 -3.35
CA TYR A 64 -16.32 15.24 -2.77
C TYR A 64 -15.87 13.78 -2.69
N ASP A 65 -16.80 12.84 -2.65
CA ASP A 65 -16.49 11.41 -2.64
C ASP A 65 -15.91 10.96 -4.00
N GLN A 66 -16.46 11.45 -5.12
CA GLN A 66 -15.84 11.22 -6.43
C GLN A 66 -14.50 11.93 -6.56
N LEU A 67 -14.37 13.17 -6.07
CA LEU A 67 -13.07 13.86 -6.04
C LEU A 67 -12.05 13.09 -5.23
N SER A 68 -12.44 12.60 -4.06
CA SER A 68 -11.60 11.79 -3.20
C SER A 68 -11.20 10.50 -3.91
N ALA A 69 -12.14 9.82 -4.57
CA ALA A 69 -11.85 8.61 -5.34
C ALA A 69 -10.83 8.87 -6.46
N VAL A 70 -10.93 9.99 -7.17
CA VAL A 70 -9.96 10.39 -8.22
C VAL A 70 -8.62 10.79 -7.62
N LEU A 71 -8.59 11.56 -6.53
CA LEU A 71 -7.37 11.91 -5.81
C LEU A 71 -6.63 10.66 -5.29
N ASN A 72 -7.38 9.66 -4.83
CA ASN A 72 -6.84 8.37 -4.40
C ASN A 72 -6.25 7.56 -5.55
N LYS A 73 -6.72 7.73 -6.79
CA LYS A 73 -6.04 7.17 -7.97
C LYS A 73 -4.75 7.94 -8.26
N GLY A 74 -4.72 9.25 -7.96
CA GLY A 74 -3.54 10.09 -8.18
C GLY A 74 -3.06 9.98 -9.62
N LYS A 75 -1.76 9.75 -9.86
CA LYS A 75 -1.21 9.63 -11.23
C LYS A 75 -1.89 8.57 -12.12
N SER A 76 -2.62 7.60 -11.54
CA SER A 76 -3.36 6.59 -12.30
C SER A 76 -4.79 7.02 -12.70
N ALA A 77 -5.27 8.16 -12.20
CA ALA A 77 -6.61 8.63 -12.49
C ALA A 77 -6.79 8.90 -13.98
N ARG A 78 -7.93 8.48 -14.52
CA ARG A 78 -8.21 8.66 -15.94
C ARG A 78 -8.59 10.10 -16.22
N LYS A 79 -8.04 10.65 -17.30
CA LYS A 79 -8.39 12.00 -17.80
C LYS A 79 -9.90 12.27 -17.82
N ALA A 80 -10.70 11.32 -18.30
CA ALA A 80 -12.17 11.47 -18.35
C ALA A 80 -12.82 11.63 -16.96
N GLU A 81 -12.31 10.94 -15.93
CA GLU A 81 -12.83 11.03 -14.56
C GLU A 81 -12.51 12.41 -13.95
N ILE A 82 -11.28 12.89 -14.15
CA ILE A 82 -10.85 14.20 -13.67
C ILE A 82 -11.65 15.32 -14.37
N VAL A 83 -11.85 15.20 -15.68
CA VAL A 83 -12.68 16.12 -16.47
C VAL A 83 -14.11 16.16 -15.95
N ALA A 84 -14.73 15.00 -15.71
CA ALA A 84 -16.10 14.94 -15.19
C ALA A 84 -16.25 15.68 -13.86
N ILE A 85 -15.29 15.52 -12.94
CA ILE A 85 -15.33 16.20 -11.63
C ILE A 85 -15.04 17.68 -11.77
N ARG A 86 -14.07 18.06 -12.61
CA ARG A 86 -13.82 19.47 -12.92
C ARG A 86 -15.09 20.15 -13.45
N ASP A 87 -15.79 19.50 -14.36
CA ASP A 87 -17.01 20.02 -14.97
C ASP A 87 -18.16 20.09 -13.96
N HIS A 88 -18.24 19.14 -13.03
CA HIS A 88 -19.14 19.23 -11.86
C HIS A 88 -18.82 20.42 -10.96
N TYR A 89 -17.53 20.69 -10.70
CA TYR A 89 -17.15 21.90 -9.96
C TYR A 89 -17.55 23.17 -10.70
N ILE A 90 -17.40 23.23 -12.03
CA ILE A 90 -17.85 24.37 -12.85
C ILE A 90 -19.35 24.64 -12.63
N SER A 91 -20.19 23.60 -12.65
CA SER A 91 -21.64 23.74 -12.48
C SER A 91 -22.06 24.06 -11.04
N ALA A 92 -21.31 23.59 -10.02
CA ALA A 92 -21.63 23.80 -8.61
C ALA A 92 -21.19 25.16 -8.04
N LEU A 93 -20.18 25.81 -8.64
CA LEU A 93 -19.62 27.08 -8.15
C LEU A 93 -20.64 28.23 -7.93
N PRO A 94 -21.65 28.43 -8.81
CA PRO A 94 -22.66 29.47 -8.62
C PRO A 94 -23.46 29.31 -7.31
N GLU A 95 -23.75 28.08 -6.90
CA GLU A 95 -24.56 27.75 -5.71
C GLU A 95 -23.82 27.96 -4.39
N LEU A 96 -22.49 28.10 -4.43
CA LEU A 96 -21.66 28.25 -3.23
C LEU A 96 -21.61 29.69 -2.71
N THR A 97 -21.51 29.85 -1.39
CA THR A 97 -21.26 31.14 -0.76
C THR A 97 -19.91 31.72 -1.22
N LYS A 98 -19.75 33.06 -1.14
CA LYS A 98 -18.51 33.75 -1.54
C LYS A 98 -17.25 33.16 -0.88
N LYS A 99 -17.35 32.74 0.39
CA LYS A 99 -16.25 32.14 1.16
C LYS A 99 -15.85 30.77 0.61
N HIS A 100 -16.82 29.89 0.35
CA HIS A 100 -16.57 28.54 -0.14
C HIS A 100 -16.19 28.51 -1.63
N ARG A 101 -16.77 29.42 -2.41
CA ARG A 101 -16.54 29.56 -3.86
C ARG A 101 -15.07 29.77 -4.21
N LEU A 102 -14.31 30.54 -3.43
CA LEU A 102 -12.88 30.79 -3.69
C LEU A 102 -12.05 29.50 -3.61
N LEU A 103 -12.20 28.72 -2.54
CA LEU A 103 -11.47 27.46 -2.35
C LEU A 103 -11.95 26.39 -3.33
N ALA A 104 -13.25 26.35 -3.64
CA ALA A 104 -13.79 25.48 -4.68
C ALA A 104 -13.22 25.82 -6.07
N GLU A 105 -13.08 27.11 -6.40
CA GLU A 105 -12.47 27.55 -7.66
C GLU A 105 -10.98 27.19 -7.71
N GLN A 106 -10.24 27.31 -6.61
CA GLN A 106 -8.85 26.85 -6.54
C GLN A 106 -8.72 25.33 -6.74
N THR A 107 -9.65 24.56 -6.20
CA THR A 107 -9.73 23.11 -6.41
C THR A 107 -10.00 22.80 -7.89
N ARG A 108 -10.96 23.50 -8.51
CA ARG A 108 -11.27 23.39 -9.95
C ARG A 108 -10.07 23.74 -10.83
N GLN A 109 -9.32 24.78 -10.48
CA GLN A 109 -8.07 25.15 -11.17
C GLN A 109 -7.00 24.07 -11.00
N GLY A 110 -6.88 23.45 -9.83
CA GLY A 110 -6.02 22.29 -9.62
C GLY A 110 -6.38 21.13 -10.55
N LEU A 111 -7.68 20.80 -10.65
CA LEU A 111 -8.20 19.78 -11.56
C LEU A 111 -7.89 20.12 -13.03
N GLU A 112 -8.06 21.38 -13.44
CA GLU A 112 -7.71 21.84 -14.78
C GLU A 112 -6.20 21.66 -15.05
N SER A 113 -5.33 22.12 -14.15
CA SER A 113 -3.88 21.93 -14.28
C SER A 113 -3.50 20.45 -14.34
N TRP A 114 -4.21 19.60 -13.60
CA TRP A 114 -4.00 18.16 -13.66
C TRP A 114 -4.37 17.61 -15.04
N VAL A 115 -5.56 17.91 -15.56
CA VAL A 115 -5.99 17.49 -16.92
C VAL A 115 -5.01 17.95 -18.00
N GLN A 116 -4.52 19.19 -17.91
CA GLN A 116 -3.55 19.75 -18.85
C GLN A 116 -2.18 19.08 -18.76
N SER A 117 -1.83 18.57 -17.58
CA SER A 117 -0.56 17.86 -17.36
C SER A 117 -0.62 16.38 -17.76
N LEU A 118 -1.81 15.86 -18.09
CA LEU A 118 -1.96 14.47 -18.48
C LEU A 118 -1.62 14.23 -19.95
N PRO A 119 -0.92 13.11 -20.24
CA PRO A 119 -0.81 12.56 -21.58
C PRO A 119 -2.12 12.53 -22.35
N SER A 120 -2.05 12.90 -23.63
CA SER A 120 -3.25 13.05 -24.48
C SER A 120 -3.40 11.97 -25.55
N LEU A 121 -2.36 11.17 -25.80
CA LEU A 121 -2.33 10.21 -26.88
C LEU A 121 -2.56 8.79 -26.35
N ASN A 122 -3.29 7.96 -27.09
CA ASN A 122 -3.34 6.52 -26.83
C ASN A 122 -2.07 5.81 -27.35
N LEU A 123 -1.85 4.53 -26.98
CA LEU A 123 -0.65 3.79 -27.39
C LEU A 123 -0.43 3.74 -28.91
N GLN A 124 -1.50 3.63 -29.70
CA GLN A 124 -1.41 3.62 -31.16
C GLN A 124 -0.98 4.98 -31.71
N GLN A 125 -1.52 6.07 -31.16
CA GLN A 125 -1.13 7.43 -31.51
C GLN A 125 0.32 7.73 -31.08
N ILE A 126 0.74 7.25 -29.90
CA ILE A 126 2.13 7.34 -29.44
C ILE A 126 3.05 6.62 -30.42
N LEU A 127 2.70 5.40 -30.84
CA LEU A 127 3.48 4.64 -31.82
C LEU A 127 3.56 5.37 -33.16
N THR A 128 2.45 5.91 -33.66
CA THR A 128 2.43 6.69 -34.90
C THR A 128 3.33 7.93 -34.79
N LYS A 129 3.25 8.67 -33.69
CA LYS A 129 4.11 9.84 -33.42
C LYS A 129 5.58 9.44 -33.33
N LEU A 130 5.89 8.33 -32.67
CA LEU A 130 7.25 7.80 -32.55
C LEU A 130 7.84 7.44 -33.92
N LYS A 131 7.04 6.86 -34.82
CA LYS A 131 7.45 6.51 -36.18
C LYS A 131 7.60 7.73 -37.09
N SER A 132 6.70 8.72 -36.98
CA SER A 132 6.70 9.90 -37.87
C SER A 132 7.64 11.01 -37.41
N ASN A 133 7.84 11.17 -36.10
CA ASN A 133 8.69 12.19 -35.52
C ASN A 133 9.39 11.64 -34.26
N PRO A 134 10.41 10.77 -34.43
CA PRO A 134 11.15 10.21 -33.31
C PRO A 134 11.84 11.32 -32.51
N PRO A 135 11.92 11.19 -31.17
CA PRO A 135 12.66 12.14 -30.35
C PRO A 135 14.14 12.15 -30.76
N LYS A 136 14.77 13.32 -30.67
CA LYS A 136 16.21 13.48 -30.92
C LYS A 136 17.00 13.34 -29.63
N TYR A 137 18.23 12.86 -29.75
CA TYR A 137 19.16 12.79 -28.64
C TYR A 137 19.55 14.19 -28.18
N VAL A 138 19.64 14.38 -26.86
CA VAL A 138 20.12 15.61 -26.22
C VAL A 138 21.22 15.22 -25.23
N ALA A 139 22.45 15.63 -25.49
CA ALA A 139 23.56 15.30 -24.61
C ALA A 139 23.37 15.89 -23.20
N LEU A 140 23.64 15.09 -22.16
CA LEU A 140 23.64 15.60 -20.78
C LEU A 140 24.77 16.62 -20.62
N THR A 141 24.40 17.77 -20.05
CA THR A 141 25.32 18.89 -19.82
C THR A 141 26.11 18.73 -18.53
N SER A 142 27.28 19.38 -18.46
CA SER A 142 28.04 19.48 -17.20
C SER A 142 27.23 20.13 -16.07
N GLN A 143 26.29 21.02 -16.41
CA GLN A 143 25.39 21.62 -15.43
C GLN A 143 24.45 20.58 -14.80
N GLN A 144 23.88 19.66 -15.57
CA GLN A 144 23.07 18.56 -15.03
C GLN A 144 23.89 17.65 -14.12
N VAL A 145 25.13 17.32 -14.50
CA VAL A 145 26.04 16.55 -13.63
C VAL A 145 26.28 17.29 -12.31
N SER A 146 26.49 18.60 -12.36
CA SER A 146 26.66 19.46 -11.16
C SER A 146 25.40 19.47 -10.28
N THR A 147 24.21 19.57 -10.86
CA THR A 147 22.94 19.48 -10.11
C THR A 147 22.80 18.15 -9.36
N HIS A 148 23.06 17.02 -10.02
CA HIS A 148 23.03 15.70 -9.37
C HIS A 148 24.09 15.57 -8.29
N ARG A 149 25.26 16.19 -8.51
CA ARG A 149 26.33 16.22 -7.52
C ARG A 149 25.91 16.97 -6.26
N GLN A 150 25.33 18.16 -6.38
CA GLN A 150 24.84 18.95 -5.24
C GLN A 150 23.77 18.21 -4.44
N ALA A 151 22.84 17.52 -5.13
CA ALA A 151 21.82 16.70 -4.47
C ALA A 151 22.44 15.52 -3.72
N LEU A 152 23.48 14.90 -4.27
CA LEU A 152 24.24 13.84 -3.62
C LEU A 152 25.01 14.36 -2.40
N ASP A 153 25.72 15.49 -2.50
CA ASP A 153 26.46 16.09 -1.39
C ASP A 153 25.52 16.40 -0.21
N THR A 154 24.34 16.95 -0.48
CA THR A 154 23.30 17.17 0.54
C THR A 154 22.85 15.87 1.21
N ALA A 155 22.70 14.78 0.44
CA ALA A 155 22.31 13.49 0.98
C ALA A 155 23.42 12.84 1.80
N VAL A 156 24.69 13.03 1.41
CA VAL A 156 25.87 12.60 2.17
C VAL A 156 25.89 13.31 3.52
N GLU A 157 25.77 14.65 3.55
CA GLU A 157 25.75 15.43 4.80
C GLU A 157 24.67 14.96 5.79
N LYS A 158 23.46 14.68 5.27
CA LYS A 158 22.36 14.15 6.09
C LYS A 158 22.68 12.78 6.66
N LEU A 159 23.22 11.87 5.85
CA LEU A 159 23.57 10.54 6.34
C LEU A 159 24.74 10.60 7.32
N THR A 160 25.76 11.43 7.09
CA THR A 160 26.84 11.65 8.07
C THR A 160 26.28 12.10 9.41
N SER A 161 25.44 13.13 9.40
CA SER A 161 24.80 13.65 10.63
C SER A 161 23.95 12.58 11.33
N TYR A 162 23.26 11.74 10.56
CA TYR A 162 22.49 10.62 11.10
C TYR A 162 23.40 9.57 11.73
N LEU A 163 24.49 9.17 11.08
CA LEU A 163 25.44 8.19 11.60
C LEU A 163 26.15 8.69 12.86
N ASP A 164 26.54 9.97 12.90
CA ASP A 164 27.19 10.57 14.06
C ASP A 164 26.28 10.61 15.30
N THR A 165 24.96 10.71 15.10
CA THR A 165 23.98 10.86 16.20
C THR A 165 23.24 9.58 16.55
N LYS A 166 23.04 8.68 15.58
CA LYS A 166 22.14 7.51 15.63
C LYS A 166 22.74 6.25 15.01
N GLY A 167 23.99 6.27 14.54
CA GLY A 167 24.62 5.15 13.81
C GLY A 167 24.76 3.86 14.60
N GLY A 168 24.74 3.93 15.94
CA GLY A 168 24.95 2.77 16.81
C GLY A 168 26.31 2.11 16.60
N ASP A 169 26.46 0.87 17.08
CA ASP A 169 27.71 0.09 16.97
C ASP A 169 27.80 -0.74 15.66
N PHE A 170 26.85 -0.58 14.74
CA PHE A 170 26.85 -1.33 13.49
C PHE A 170 27.95 -0.82 12.55
N ASP A 171 28.74 -1.74 11.97
CA ASP A 171 29.80 -1.40 11.02
C ASP A 171 29.25 -1.02 9.64
N TRP A 172 28.76 0.22 9.55
CA TRP A 172 28.28 0.81 8.31
C TRP A 172 29.38 0.88 7.25
N ASN A 173 30.65 1.00 7.63
CA ASN A 173 31.74 1.05 6.66
C ASN A 173 31.89 -0.29 5.93
N SER A 174 31.80 -1.42 6.63
CA SER A 174 31.77 -2.74 5.99
C SER A 174 30.53 -2.93 5.11
N GLN A 175 29.36 -2.46 5.54
CA GLN A 175 28.09 -2.67 4.83
C GLN A 175 27.96 -1.83 3.55
N ILE A 176 28.17 -0.52 3.64
CA ILE A 176 27.94 0.43 2.53
C ILE A 176 29.24 0.94 1.89
N HIS A 177 30.40 0.44 2.33
CA HIS A 177 31.72 0.91 1.88
C HIS A 177 31.89 2.42 2.02
N TRP A 178 31.47 2.96 3.18
CA TRP A 178 31.33 4.39 3.43
C TRP A 178 32.60 5.20 3.14
N ASP A 179 33.75 4.77 3.67
CA ASP A 179 35.02 5.48 3.47
C ASP A 179 35.43 5.47 1.99
N GLY A 180 35.21 4.34 1.32
CA GLY A 180 35.46 4.19 -0.11
C GLY A 180 34.57 5.10 -0.94
N LEU A 181 33.30 5.24 -0.56
CA LEU A 181 32.36 6.16 -1.19
C LEU A 181 32.82 7.62 -1.02
N VAL A 182 33.10 8.06 0.21
CA VAL A 182 33.52 9.45 0.51
C VAL A 182 34.83 9.78 -0.19
N ALA A 183 35.81 8.88 -0.14
CA ALA A 183 37.10 9.06 -0.83
C ALA A 183 36.93 9.16 -2.36
N GLU A 184 36.01 8.39 -2.94
CA GLU A 184 35.73 8.47 -4.37
C GLU A 184 35.03 9.78 -4.75
N LEU A 185 34.09 10.24 -3.92
CA LEU A 185 33.39 11.51 -4.13
C LEU A 185 34.30 12.74 -3.98
N ALA A 186 35.43 12.64 -3.28
CA ALA A 186 36.43 13.70 -3.21
C ALA A 186 37.22 13.89 -4.53
N LYS A 187 37.15 12.93 -5.46
CA LYS A 187 37.87 12.99 -6.74
C LYS A 187 37.10 13.80 -7.77
N THR A 188 37.84 14.43 -8.69
CA THR A 188 37.28 15.09 -9.88
C THR A 188 36.71 14.09 -10.88
N ASP A 189 37.29 12.88 -10.94
CA ASP A 189 36.82 11.76 -11.77
C ASP A 189 36.59 10.50 -10.93
N PRO A 190 35.36 10.29 -10.41
CA PRO A 190 35.06 9.12 -9.60
C PRO A 190 34.85 7.85 -10.45
N SER A 191 35.40 6.74 -9.96
CA SER A 191 35.22 5.38 -10.46
C SER A 191 33.81 4.88 -10.23
N LEU A 192 33.04 4.74 -11.33
CA LEU A 192 31.70 4.17 -11.30
C LEU A 192 31.67 2.76 -10.71
N GLY A 193 32.74 1.98 -10.82
CA GLY A 193 32.82 0.62 -10.24
C GLY A 193 32.87 0.62 -8.71
N ILE A 194 33.55 1.59 -8.11
CA ILE A 194 33.62 1.75 -6.64
C ILE A 194 32.31 2.31 -6.11
N LEU A 195 31.75 3.32 -6.80
CA LEU A 195 30.44 3.85 -6.46
C LEU A 195 29.33 2.79 -6.55
N ASP A 196 29.37 1.92 -7.57
CA ASP A 196 28.41 0.81 -7.73
C ASP A 196 28.50 -0.21 -6.59
N ARG A 197 29.73 -0.51 -6.12
CA ARG A 197 29.92 -1.38 -4.96
C ARG A 197 29.26 -0.79 -3.71
N SER A 198 29.48 0.50 -3.46
CA SER A 198 28.86 1.20 -2.34
C SER A 198 27.33 1.23 -2.48
N LEU A 199 26.83 1.56 -3.68
CA LEU A 199 25.40 1.58 -3.99
C LEU A 199 24.71 0.22 -3.70
N LYS A 200 25.36 -0.89 -4.02
CA LYS A 200 24.86 -2.24 -3.71
C LYS A 200 24.75 -2.50 -2.22
N GLY A 201 25.66 -1.94 -1.41
CA GLY A 201 25.62 -2.03 0.05
C GLY A 201 24.38 -1.40 0.69
N PHE A 202 23.71 -0.46 0.02
CA PHE A 202 22.45 0.14 0.47
C PHE A 202 21.21 -0.74 0.26
N PHE A 203 21.40 -2.00 -0.13
CA PHE A 203 20.33 -2.98 -0.29
C PHE A 203 20.68 -4.25 0.49
N GLY A 204 19.80 -4.66 1.39
CA GLY A 204 20.01 -5.85 2.21
C GLY A 204 18.78 -6.10 3.08
N PRO A 205 18.03 -7.20 2.89
CA PRO A 205 16.77 -7.41 3.60
C PRO A 205 16.92 -7.73 5.08
N ASP A 206 18.13 -8.09 5.53
CA ASP A 206 18.42 -8.49 6.89
C ASP A 206 19.26 -7.44 7.64
N VAL A 207 19.56 -6.31 6.98
CA VAL A 207 20.36 -5.21 7.55
C VAL A 207 19.41 -4.10 7.99
N GLU A 208 19.01 -4.14 9.26
CA GLU A 208 18.15 -3.11 9.87
C GLU A 208 18.82 -1.74 9.83
N GLY A 209 18.03 -0.68 9.63
CA GLY A 209 18.49 0.70 9.45
C GLY A 209 18.60 1.14 7.98
N LEU A 210 18.73 0.22 7.02
CA LEU A 210 18.75 0.59 5.59
C LEU A 210 17.39 1.13 5.08
N GLU A 211 16.31 0.94 5.83
CA GLU A 211 14.98 1.50 5.56
C GLU A 211 14.84 2.98 5.96
N GLN A 212 15.83 3.55 6.67
CA GLN A 212 15.75 4.93 7.13
C GLN A 212 15.83 5.93 5.95
N PRO A 213 15.12 7.07 6.02
CA PRO A 213 15.03 8.03 4.92
C PRO A 213 16.39 8.51 4.38
N GLU A 214 17.39 8.65 5.23
CA GLU A 214 18.74 9.12 4.89
C GLU A 214 19.46 8.13 3.96
N PHE A 215 19.41 6.83 4.26
CA PHE A 215 19.96 5.78 3.39
C PHE A 215 19.22 5.71 2.05
N ILE A 216 17.88 5.81 2.08
CA ILE A 216 17.06 5.80 0.87
C ILE A 216 17.36 7.02 -0.02
N GLN A 217 17.51 8.21 0.58
CA GLN A 217 17.83 9.44 -0.15
C GLN A 217 19.24 9.38 -0.75
N LEU A 218 20.22 8.88 -0.01
CA LEU A 218 21.58 8.76 -0.50
C LEU A 218 21.70 7.76 -1.65
N ARG A 219 21.15 6.54 -1.52
CA ARG A 219 21.24 5.55 -2.63
C ARG A 219 20.53 6.02 -3.90
N THR A 220 19.48 6.84 -3.75
CA THR A 220 18.74 7.42 -4.87
C THR A 220 19.57 8.48 -5.59
N THR A 221 20.14 9.43 -4.85
CA THR A 221 20.98 10.52 -5.40
C THR A 221 22.32 10.01 -5.94
N LEU A 222 22.95 9.04 -5.27
CA LEU A 222 24.17 8.38 -5.73
C LEU A 222 23.95 7.73 -7.09
N ARG A 223 22.85 6.96 -7.24
CA ARG A 223 22.49 6.36 -8.52
C ARG A 223 22.26 7.41 -9.60
N ALA A 224 21.61 8.53 -9.29
CA ALA A 224 21.36 9.60 -10.25
C ALA A 224 22.68 10.21 -10.75
N TYR A 225 23.59 10.57 -9.84
CA TYR A 225 24.92 11.08 -10.15
C TYR A 225 25.75 10.11 -10.99
N MET A 226 25.76 8.81 -10.63
CA MET A 226 26.45 7.77 -11.41
C MET A 226 25.93 7.67 -12.85
N ASN A 227 24.61 7.85 -13.06
CA ASN A 227 24.05 7.84 -14.42
C ASN A 227 24.50 9.07 -15.20
N ALA A 228 24.45 10.25 -14.57
CA ALA A 228 24.86 11.50 -15.21
C ALA A 228 26.31 11.42 -15.71
N ILE A 229 27.24 10.97 -14.85
CA ILE A 229 28.63 10.72 -15.25
C ILE A 229 28.72 9.72 -16.40
N TYR A 230 28.04 8.58 -16.30
CA TYR A 230 28.09 7.53 -17.32
C TYR A 230 27.67 8.07 -18.69
N PHE A 231 26.54 8.76 -18.78
CA PHE A 231 26.01 9.22 -20.06
C PHE A 231 26.76 10.42 -20.64
N THR A 232 27.29 11.31 -19.81
CA THR A 232 28.14 12.43 -20.27
C THR A 232 29.49 11.95 -20.80
N LYS A 233 30.07 10.88 -20.23
CA LYS A 233 31.39 10.36 -20.64
C LYS A 233 31.34 9.32 -21.76
N ASN A 234 30.22 8.63 -21.91
CA ASN A 234 30.10 7.56 -22.89
C ASN A 234 29.85 8.12 -24.30
N THR A 235 30.84 7.98 -25.17
CA THR A 235 30.77 8.42 -26.58
C THR A 235 29.72 7.67 -27.41
N LYS A 236 29.20 6.54 -26.92
CA LYS A 236 28.13 5.76 -27.57
C LYS A 236 26.72 6.11 -27.08
N SER A 237 26.55 7.11 -26.21
CA SER A 237 25.24 7.45 -25.62
C SER A 237 24.17 7.76 -26.69
N GLU A 238 24.51 8.50 -27.74
CA GLU A 238 23.60 8.81 -28.85
C GLU A 238 23.18 7.54 -29.61
N GLN A 239 24.13 6.70 -30.02
CA GLN A 239 23.83 5.43 -30.67
C GLN A 239 22.96 4.52 -29.79
N MET A 240 23.23 4.45 -28.48
CA MET A 240 22.42 3.67 -27.56
C MET A 240 20.99 4.23 -27.46
N PHE A 241 20.82 5.55 -27.50
CA PHE A 241 19.52 6.20 -27.51
C PHE A 241 18.71 5.81 -28.74
N GLU A 242 19.30 5.89 -29.94
CA GLU A 242 18.65 5.47 -31.18
C GLU A 242 18.18 4.01 -31.11
N VAL A 243 19.04 3.12 -30.59
CA VAL A 243 18.70 1.70 -30.39
C VAL A 243 17.54 1.53 -29.41
N GLN A 244 17.48 2.29 -28.31
CA GLN A 244 16.35 2.19 -27.38
C GLN A 244 15.04 2.74 -27.96
N VAL A 245 15.09 3.83 -28.73
CA VAL A 245 13.93 4.40 -29.41
C VAL A 245 13.36 3.40 -30.43
N ALA A 246 14.23 2.77 -31.22
CA ALA A 246 13.82 1.73 -32.17
C ALA A 246 13.18 0.53 -31.45
N ARG A 247 13.83 0.01 -30.39
CA ARG A 247 13.30 -1.10 -29.58
C ARG A 247 11.96 -0.77 -28.93
N LEU A 248 11.76 0.48 -28.51
CA LEU A 248 10.48 0.93 -27.98
C LEU A 248 9.38 0.86 -29.05
N GLY A 249 9.67 1.34 -30.27
CA GLY A 249 8.73 1.26 -31.39
C GLY A 249 8.36 -0.18 -31.76
N GLU A 250 9.35 -1.08 -31.81
CA GLU A 250 9.13 -2.51 -32.04
C GLU A 250 8.28 -3.12 -30.91
N SER A 251 8.64 -2.87 -29.66
CA SER A 251 7.94 -3.46 -28.50
C SER A 251 6.52 -2.94 -28.35
N LEU A 252 6.27 -1.67 -28.66
CA LEU A 252 4.92 -1.09 -28.73
C LEU A 252 4.09 -1.72 -29.86
N THR A 253 4.69 -1.95 -31.03
CA THR A 253 4.02 -2.65 -32.13
C THR A 253 3.59 -4.05 -31.69
N SER A 254 4.52 -4.85 -31.15
CA SER A 254 4.22 -6.20 -30.66
C SER A 254 3.21 -6.23 -29.50
N TYR A 255 3.23 -5.22 -28.62
CA TYR A 255 2.25 -5.13 -27.53
C TYR A 255 0.84 -4.83 -28.03
N LEU A 256 0.69 -3.94 -29.03
CA LEU A 256 -0.61 -3.63 -29.63
C LEU A 256 -1.21 -4.84 -30.36
N GLU A 257 -0.36 -5.68 -30.97
CA GLU A 257 -0.79 -6.94 -31.61
C GLU A 257 -1.09 -8.04 -30.58
N THR A 258 -0.26 -8.16 -29.55
CA THR A 258 -0.40 -9.20 -28.51
C THR A 258 -0.02 -8.64 -27.13
N PRO A 259 -1.01 -8.14 -26.37
CA PRO A 259 -0.79 -7.62 -25.02
C PRO A 259 -0.39 -8.73 -24.05
N ASN A 260 0.89 -8.75 -23.66
CA ASN A 260 1.43 -9.74 -22.74
C ASN A 260 2.56 -9.19 -21.86
N ASN A 261 2.92 -9.97 -20.85
CA ASN A 261 3.87 -9.57 -19.82
C ASN A 261 5.30 -9.33 -20.35
N GLU A 262 5.69 -10.03 -21.41
CA GLU A 262 7.03 -9.93 -22.03
C GLU A 262 7.18 -8.63 -22.84
N ASN A 263 6.20 -8.33 -23.69
CA ASN A 263 6.19 -7.10 -24.48
C ASN A 263 6.09 -5.88 -23.56
N ALA A 264 5.24 -5.92 -22.51
CA ALA A 264 5.18 -4.86 -21.51
C ALA A 264 6.52 -4.66 -20.78
N TRP A 265 7.22 -5.74 -20.45
CA TRP A 265 8.54 -5.66 -19.83
C TRP A 265 9.57 -5.00 -20.76
N LYS A 266 9.63 -5.38 -22.04
CA LYS A 266 10.53 -4.76 -23.03
C LYS A 266 10.29 -3.25 -23.16
N ILE A 267 9.02 -2.83 -23.21
CA ILE A 267 8.65 -1.40 -23.19
C ILE A 267 9.20 -0.75 -21.91
N GLY A 268 8.96 -1.35 -20.73
CA GLY A 268 9.47 -0.86 -19.46
C GLY A 268 11.00 -0.73 -19.41
N ARG A 269 11.74 -1.66 -20.01
CA ARG A 269 13.21 -1.59 -20.11
C ARG A 269 13.67 -0.42 -20.97
N ALA A 270 13.04 -0.20 -22.13
CA ALA A 270 13.37 0.91 -23.01
C ALA A 270 13.05 2.26 -22.34
N ILE A 271 11.86 2.40 -21.76
CA ILE A 271 11.44 3.61 -21.03
C ILE A 271 12.36 3.88 -19.84
N GLY A 272 12.69 2.87 -19.03
CA GLY A 272 13.58 3.05 -17.89
C GLY A 272 15.01 3.38 -18.30
N TRP A 273 15.48 2.90 -19.45
CA TRP A 273 16.77 3.34 -20.01
C TRP A 273 16.72 4.81 -20.43
N LEU A 274 15.66 5.23 -21.14
CA LEU A 274 15.47 6.63 -21.54
C LEU A 274 15.40 7.55 -20.33
N GLU A 275 14.76 7.12 -19.25
CA GLU A 275 14.74 7.84 -17.98
C GLU A 275 16.13 7.92 -17.35
N ARG A 276 16.91 6.84 -17.44
CA ARG A 276 18.30 6.80 -16.96
C ARG A 276 19.22 7.77 -17.69
N ALA A 277 18.97 7.97 -18.97
CA ALA A 277 19.68 8.92 -19.81
C ALA A 277 19.03 10.31 -19.84
N GLU A 278 17.99 10.58 -19.05
CA GLU A 278 17.23 11.84 -19.06
C GLU A 278 16.66 12.23 -20.45
N GLN A 279 16.41 11.26 -21.32
CA GLN A 279 16.00 11.49 -22.71
C GLN A 279 14.50 11.35 -22.96
N ALA A 280 13.93 12.19 -23.83
CA ALA A 280 12.56 12.07 -24.33
C ALA A 280 11.48 12.04 -23.24
N ALA A 281 11.52 12.99 -22.30
CA ALA A 281 10.61 13.05 -21.14
C ALA A 281 9.13 12.91 -21.52
N ASP A 282 8.68 13.63 -22.55
CA ASP A 282 7.30 13.60 -23.04
C ASP A 282 6.87 12.19 -23.44
N LEU A 283 7.68 11.51 -24.25
CA LEU A 283 7.41 10.15 -24.70
C LEU A 283 7.36 9.18 -23.53
N ARG A 284 8.28 9.32 -22.56
CA ARG A 284 8.28 8.49 -21.35
C ARG A 284 7.00 8.69 -20.54
N ASN A 285 6.60 9.94 -20.32
CA ASN A 285 5.39 10.26 -19.55
C ASN A 285 4.14 9.73 -20.24
N GLU A 286 4.03 9.92 -21.57
CA GLU A 286 2.93 9.39 -22.38
C GLU A 286 2.81 7.88 -22.26
N VAL A 287 3.90 7.14 -22.44
CA VAL A 287 3.88 5.67 -22.30
C VAL A 287 3.59 5.25 -20.87
N ARG A 288 4.24 5.85 -19.86
CA ARG A 288 4.05 5.45 -18.44
C ARG A 288 2.61 5.61 -18.00
N TYR A 289 1.93 6.67 -18.39
CA TYR A 289 0.55 6.92 -18.01
C TYR A 289 -0.41 5.79 -18.43
N HIS A 290 -0.19 5.18 -19.59
CA HIS A 290 -0.99 4.01 -20.02
C HIS A 290 -0.79 2.77 -19.15
N PHE A 291 0.33 2.66 -18.46
CA PHE A 291 0.68 1.50 -17.63
C PHE A 291 0.82 1.86 -16.15
N TYR A 292 0.15 2.93 -15.70
CA TYR A 292 0.23 3.41 -14.32
C TYR A 292 -0.96 2.98 -13.46
N GLN A 293 -1.76 1.99 -13.90
CA GLN A 293 -2.86 1.50 -13.08
C GLN A 293 -2.34 0.61 -11.94
N PRO A 294 -2.96 0.68 -10.73
CA PRO A 294 -2.67 -0.25 -9.65
C PRO A 294 -2.74 -1.69 -10.16
N ASN A 295 -1.86 -2.55 -9.67
CA ASN A 295 -1.75 -3.94 -10.11
C ASN A 295 -2.12 -4.95 -9.01
N ILE A 296 -2.58 -4.46 -7.86
CA ILE A 296 -3.34 -5.22 -6.87
C ILE A 296 -4.52 -4.39 -6.40
N PHE A 297 -5.67 -5.05 -6.30
CA PHE A 297 -6.84 -4.57 -5.57
C PHE A 297 -7.30 -5.65 -4.60
N VAL A 298 -7.51 -5.26 -3.35
CA VAL A 298 -8.11 -6.08 -2.31
C VAL A 298 -9.36 -5.37 -1.79
N HIS A 299 -10.41 -6.15 -1.55
CA HIS A 299 -11.68 -5.69 -1.00
C HIS A 299 -12.08 -6.61 0.14
N VAL A 300 -12.60 -6.04 1.23
CA VAL A 300 -13.11 -6.76 2.39
C VAL A 300 -14.44 -6.12 2.80
N SER A 301 -15.52 -6.90 2.90
CA SER A 301 -16.84 -6.41 3.25
C SER A 301 -17.00 -6.16 4.76
N LYS A 302 -17.96 -5.29 5.12
CA LYS A 302 -18.44 -5.16 6.49
C LYS A 302 -18.97 -6.48 7.02
N HIS A 303 -19.66 -7.28 6.19
CA HIS A 303 -20.23 -8.56 6.60
C HIS A 303 -19.15 -9.49 7.17
N LEU A 304 -18.01 -9.66 6.50
CA LEU A 304 -16.89 -10.44 7.02
C LEU A 304 -16.26 -9.81 8.27
N ILE A 305 -16.05 -8.50 8.29
CA ILE A 305 -15.45 -7.82 9.45
C ILE A 305 -16.34 -8.00 10.70
N SER A 306 -17.67 -7.95 10.51
CA SER A 306 -18.65 -8.13 11.56
C SER A 306 -18.94 -9.58 11.96
N SER A 307 -18.44 -10.57 11.21
CA SER A 307 -18.72 -11.99 11.47
C SER A 307 -17.79 -12.64 12.48
N GLY A 308 -16.75 -11.91 12.92
CA GLY A 308 -15.86 -12.37 13.98
C GLY A 308 -16.63 -12.62 15.27
N GLU A 309 -16.20 -13.60 16.05
CA GLU A 309 -16.84 -13.98 17.31
C GLU A 309 -16.94 -12.75 18.23
N LYS A 310 -18.17 -12.48 18.68
CA LYS A 310 -18.46 -11.36 19.57
C LYS A 310 -17.74 -11.60 20.90
N ARG A 311 -16.71 -10.81 21.18
CA ARG A 311 -16.02 -10.89 22.46
C ARG A 311 -16.95 -10.39 23.57
N ILE A 312 -17.36 -11.31 24.43
CA ILE A 312 -18.09 -11.00 25.66
C ILE A 312 -17.06 -10.54 26.70
N VAL A 313 -17.36 -9.43 27.37
CA VAL A 313 -16.62 -8.93 28.51
C VAL A 313 -17.42 -9.29 29.76
N ASP A 314 -16.86 -10.08 30.65
CA ASP A 314 -17.36 -10.29 32.02
C ASP A 314 -16.19 -10.11 32.97
N GLN A 315 -16.10 -8.92 33.57
CA GLN A 315 -15.00 -8.54 34.45
C GLN A 315 -15.55 -8.07 35.79
N THR A 316 -14.88 -8.45 36.88
CA THR A 316 -15.21 -7.97 38.22
C THR A 316 -13.99 -7.29 38.82
N GLN A 317 -14.18 -6.09 39.35
CA GLN A 317 -13.12 -5.29 39.97
C GLN A 317 -13.59 -4.69 41.29
N ASP A 318 -12.64 -4.49 42.20
CA ASP A 318 -12.89 -3.74 43.42
C ASP A 318 -12.98 -2.24 43.11
N VAL A 319 -13.91 -1.56 43.78
CA VAL A 319 -14.10 -0.11 43.69
C VAL A 319 -13.60 0.49 44.99
N GLU A 320 -12.56 1.33 44.92
CA GLU A 320 -12.14 2.18 46.02
C GLU A 320 -12.04 3.62 45.53
N GLN A 321 -12.91 4.50 46.02
CA GLN A 321 -12.97 5.89 45.56
C GLN A 321 -13.45 6.84 46.66
N VAL A 322 -13.27 8.15 46.44
CA VAL A 322 -13.78 9.19 47.33
C VAL A 322 -14.81 10.04 46.59
N VAL A 323 -16.07 9.96 46.99
CA VAL A 323 -17.16 10.76 46.40
C VAL A 323 -17.52 11.89 47.35
N LYS A 324 -17.28 13.15 46.95
CA LYS A 324 -17.55 14.36 47.76
C LYS A 324 -16.97 14.28 49.19
N GLY A 325 -15.75 13.74 49.32
CA GLY A 325 -15.06 13.59 50.61
C GLY A 325 -15.56 12.43 51.48
N VAL A 326 -16.33 11.49 50.92
CA VAL A 326 -16.74 10.25 51.59
C VAL A 326 -16.06 9.07 50.90
N PRO A 327 -15.28 8.24 51.61
CA PRO A 327 -14.73 7.02 51.04
C PRO A 327 -15.87 6.04 50.73
N VAL A 328 -15.86 5.52 49.51
CA VAL A 328 -16.79 4.52 49.00
C VAL A 328 -15.97 3.30 48.60
N LYS A 329 -16.33 2.15 49.15
CA LYS A 329 -15.75 0.85 48.80
C LYS A 329 -16.81 -0.04 48.20
N GLY A 330 -16.47 -0.89 47.25
CA GLY A 330 -17.44 -1.73 46.59
C GLY A 330 -16.84 -2.75 45.65
N VAL A 331 -17.72 -3.46 44.97
CA VAL A 331 -17.37 -4.38 43.88
C VAL A 331 -18.22 -4.02 42.68
N ALA A 332 -17.60 -3.90 41.51
CA ALA A 332 -18.26 -3.64 40.24
C ALA A 332 -18.03 -4.82 39.27
N THR A 333 -19.12 -5.33 38.70
CA THR A 333 -19.08 -6.34 37.66
C THR A 333 -19.56 -5.73 36.35
N MET A 334 -18.69 -5.68 35.35
CA MET A 334 -18.99 -5.25 34.00
C MET A 334 -19.37 -6.45 33.14
N LYS A 335 -20.55 -6.38 32.50
CA LYS A 335 -20.95 -7.30 31.44
C LYS A 335 -21.17 -6.52 30.16
N GLY A 336 -20.48 -6.88 29.09
CA GLY A 336 -20.57 -6.16 27.82
C GLY A 336 -20.18 -6.99 26.61
N GLN A 337 -20.28 -6.36 25.46
CA GLN A 337 -19.93 -6.95 24.17
C GLN A 337 -19.07 -5.97 23.39
N VAL A 338 -17.98 -6.47 22.81
CA VAL A 338 -17.20 -5.72 21.82
C VAL A 338 -17.76 -6.01 20.42
N SER A 339 -17.80 -4.98 19.58
CA SER A 339 -18.17 -5.08 18.18
C SER A 339 -17.32 -4.17 17.31
N TYR A 340 -17.34 -4.41 15.99
CA TYR A 340 -16.57 -3.64 15.02
C TYR A 340 -17.52 -3.02 13.99
N ALA A 341 -17.31 -1.74 13.70
CA ALA A 341 -18.01 -1.02 12.64
C ALA A 341 -17.01 -0.33 11.70
N LEU A 342 -17.34 -0.26 10.42
CA LEU A 342 -16.53 0.51 9.47
C LEU A 342 -16.91 1.98 9.52
N ALA A 343 -15.90 2.84 9.49
CA ALA A 343 -16.07 4.27 9.34
C ALA A 343 -15.68 4.69 7.92
N GLU A 344 -16.45 5.61 7.34
CA GLU A 344 -16.14 6.14 6.02
C GLU A 344 -14.89 7.02 6.05
N ASN A 345 -13.90 6.65 5.24
CA ASN A 345 -12.66 7.38 5.10
C ASN A 345 -12.04 7.07 3.74
N SER A 346 -11.90 8.11 2.90
CA SER A 346 -11.38 7.93 1.56
C SER A 346 -9.88 7.66 1.52
N GLN A 347 -9.11 7.97 2.57
CA GLN A 347 -7.64 7.93 2.53
C GLN A 347 -7.01 6.85 3.39
N ARG A 348 -7.78 6.27 4.32
CA ARG A 348 -7.32 5.22 5.23
C ARG A 348 -8.42 4.20 5.44
N ALA A 349 -8.07 2.92 5.51
CA ALA A 349 -8.99 1.92 6.01
C ALA A 349 -9.27 2.20 7.50
N THR A 350 -10.53 2.42 7.88
CA THR A 350 -10.88 2.86 9.24
C THR A 350 -11.97 1.97 9.86
N ILE A 351 -11.71 1.53 11.08
CA ILE A 351 -12.58 0.66 11.89
C ILE A 351 -12.80 1.32 13.24
N ASN A 352 -14.04 1.35 13.70
CA ASN A 352 -14.43 1.70 15.06
C ASN A 352 -14.59 0.39 15.84
N VAL A 353 -13.81 0.24 16.90
CA VAL A 353 -14.04 -0.75 17.95
C VAL A 353 -15.06 -0.13 18.89
N MET A 354 -16.18 -0.81 19.12
CA MET A 354 -17.25 -0.34 19.99
C MET A 354 -17.43 -1.33 21.14
N MET A 355 -17.69 -0.81 22.34
CA MET A 355 -18.02 -1.61 23.50
C MET A 355 -19.29 -1.08 24.15
N ASP A 356 -20.29 -1.96 24.22
CA ASP A 356 -21.55 -1.72 24.90
C ASP A 356 -21.62 -2.60 26.15
N GLY A 357 -21.91 -2.02 27.31
CA GLY A 357 -21.89 -2.75 28.55
C GLY A 357 -22.80 -2.22 29.65
N THR A 358 -23.07 -3.08 30.62
CA THR A 358 -23.73 -2.75 31.88
C THR A 358 -22.79 -3.08 33.03
N ILE A 359 -22.53 -2.10 33.87
CA ILE A 359 -21.76 -2.25 35.11
C ILE A 359 -22.76 -2.31 36.26
N LEU A 360 -22.71 -3.40 37.01
CA LEU A 360 -23.46 -3.58 38.26
C LEU A 360 -22.50 -3.39 39.42
N SER A 361 -22.77 -2.41 40.28
CA SER A 361 -21.93 -2.12 41.44
C SER A 361 -22.69 -2.29 42.75
N LYS A 362 -22.00 -2.81 43.77
CA LYS A 362 -22.45 -2.81 45.16
C LYS A 362 -21.45 -2.01 45.96
N ASN A 363 -21.91 -0.95 46.61
CA ASN A 363 -21.06 0.03 47.26
C ASN A 363 -21.46 0.24 48.71
N VAL A 364 -20.48 0.54 49.55
CA VAL A 364 -20.58 0.83 50.97
C VAL A 364 -19.88 2.17 51.20
N ALA A 365 -20.58 3.10 51.83
CA ALA A 365 -20.03 4.39 52.23
C ALA A 365 -20.23 4.59 53.74
N GLU A 366 -19.17 4.94 54.46
CA GLU A 366 -19.22 5.15 55.91
C GLU A 366 -18.84 6.59 56.27
N LYS A 367 -19.68 7.25 57.09
CA LYS A 367 -19.37 8.58 57.63
C LYS A 367 -20.07 8.83 58.96
N SER A 368 -19.32 9.27 59.95
CA SER A 368 -19.84 9.68 61.27
C SER A 368 -20.71 8.61 61.94
N GLY A 369 -20.29 7.33 61.86
CA GLY A 369 -21.01 6.20 62.43
C GLY A 369 -22.26 5.76 61.64
N VAL A 370 -22.47 6.30 60.43
CA VAL A 370 -23.55 5.87 59.52
C VAL A 370 -22.93 5.16 58.33
N THR A 371 -23.39 3.94 58.06
CA THR A 371 -23.02 3.11 56.92
C THR A 371 -24.17 3.04 55.93
N VAL A 372 -23.92 3.40 54.67
CA VAL A 372 -24.92 3.40 53.60
C VAL A 372 -24.49 2.41 52.53
N ASN A 373 -25.33 1.41 52.29
CA ASN A 373 -25.17 0.48 51.18
C ASN A 373 -25.96 0.99 49.97
N THR A 374 -25.35 1.00 48.79
CA THR A 374 -25.98 1.41 47.53
C THR A 374 -25.70 0.42 46.42
N ASN A 375 -26.68 0.21 45.55
CA ASN A 375 -26.50 -0.53 44.31
C ASN A 375 -26.49 0.46 43.15
N GLY A 376 -25.57 0.29 42.22
CA GLY A 376 -25.48 1.11 41.01
C GLY A 376 -25.63 0.26 39.75
N THR A 377 -26.44 0.73 38.81
CA THR A 377 -26.49 0.19 37.45
C THR A 377 -26.02 1.27 36.50
N THR A 378 -24.90 1.05 35.81
CA THR A 378 -24.35 1.98 34.84
C THR A 378 -24.40 1.35 33.45
N ILE A 379 -25.05 2.02 32.50
CA ILE A 379 -24.99 1.67 31.08
C ILE A 379 -23.86 2.47 30.47
N VAL A 380 -22.95 1.80 29.74
CA VAL A 380 -21.81 2.43 29.10
C VAL A 380 -21.75 2.09 27.61
N HIS A 381 -21.36 3.08 26.82
CA HIS A 381 -21.05 2.96 25.41
C HIS A 381 -19.68 3.59 25.17
N ALA A 382 -18.72 2.82 24.66
CA ALA A 382 -17.37 3.29 24.37
C ALA A 382 -16.98 2.99 22.93
N GLU A 383 -16.19 3.89 22.33
CA GLU A 383 -15.68 3.78 20.97
C GLU A 383 -14.19 4.14 20.93
N LYS A 384 -13.40 3.34 20.21
CA LYS A 384 -12.03 3.65 19.82
C LYS A 384 -11.84 3.42 18.33
N ARG A 385 -11.26 4.39 17.64
CA ARG A 385 -11.04 4.32 16.19
C ARG A 385 -9.62 3.89 15.87
N ILE A 386 -9.50 2.99 14.89
CA ILE A 386 -8.24 2.51 14.33
C ILE A 386 -8.26 2.79 12.83
N SER A 387 -7.16 3.32 12.31
CA SER A 387 -6.93 3.55 10.89
C SER A 387 -5.65 2.86 10.45
N PHE A 388 -5.66 2.29 9.25
CA PHE A 388 -4.50 1.67 8.61
C PHE A 388 -4.13 2.39 7.32
N ASP A 389 -2.84 2.65 7.10
CA ASP A 389 -2.29 3.17 5.85
C ASP A 389 -0.86 2.65 5.59
N LYS A 390 -0.15 3.25 4.64
CA LYS A 390 1.21 2.85 4.23
C LYS A 390 2.29 2.96 5.32
N TYR A 391 2.03 3.70 6.39
CA TYR A 391 2.93 3.84 7.54
C TYR A 391 2.61 2.83 8.63
N GLY A 392 1.44 2.17 8.55
CA GLY A 392 0.98 1.18 9.50
C GLY A 392 -0.36 1.58 10.11
N PHE A 393 -0.60 1.09 11.32
CA PHE A 393 -1.81 1.39 12.07
C PHE A 393 -1.61 2.65 12.91
N THR A 394 -2.69 3.41 13.04
CA THR A 394 -2.80 4.59 13.91
C THR A 394 -4.15 4.51 14.61
N ASP A 395 -4.24 4.99 15.84
CA ASP A 395 -5.47 5.01 16.62
C ASP A 395 -5.80 6.44 17.10
N SER A 396 -7.06 6.64 17.49
CA SER A 396 -7.48 7.82 18.25
C SER A 396 -7.66 7.45 19.73
N PRO A 397 -7.61 8.45 20.64
CA PRO A 397 -8.06 8.23 22.01
C PRO A 397 -9.47 7.63 22.05
N ALA A 398 -9.73 6.77 23.02
CA ALA A 398 -11.06 6.23 23.27
C ALA A 398 -12.02 7.33 23.75
N THR A 399 -13.29 7.18 23.42
CA THR A 399 -14.38 8.03 23.92
C THR A 399 -15.45 7.14 24.54
N ALA A 400 -16.13 7.62 25.58
CA ALA A 400 -17.24 6.88 26.18
C ALA A 400 -18.34 7.81 26.66
N THR A 401 -19.53 7.25 26.79
CA THR A 401 -20.68 7.85 27.48
C THR A 401 -21.20 6.83 28.49
N ALA A 402 -21.62 7.32 29.65
CA ALA A 402 -22.19 6.47 30.70
C ALA A 402 -23.41 7.12 31.31
N THR A 403 -24.38 6.30 31.74
CA THR A 403 -25.52 6.75 32.54
C THR A 403 -25.68 5.82 33.72
N THR A 404 -25.58 6.36 34.93
CA THR A 404 -25.69 5.62 36.18
C THR A 404 -27.04 5.87 36.86
N LYS A 405 -27.64 4.80 37.37
CA LYS A 405 -28.78 4.85 38.29
C LYS A 405 -28.37 4.26 39.63
N LEU A 406 -28.60 5.00 40.71
CA LEU A 406 -28.30 4.58 42.08
C LEU A 406 -29.57 4.22 42.85
N GLU A 407 -29.54 3.06 43.49
CA GLU A 407 -30.60 2.57 44.37
C GLU A 407 -30.06 2.46 45.79
N LEU A 408 -30.84 2.98 46.75
CA LEU A 408 -30.51 2.87 48.16
C LEU A 408 -30.74 1.43 48.60
N GLY A 409 -29.72 0.81 49.20
CA GLY A 409 -29.82 -0.46 49.90
C GLY A 409 -30.20 -0.23 51.36
N SER A 410 -29.44 -0.85 52.27
CA SER A 410 -29.60 -0.64 53.72
C SER A 410 -28.81 0.57 54.23
N ILE A 411 -29.33 1.19 55.29
CA ILE A 411 -28.61 2.19 56.09
C ILE A 411 -28.46 1.60 57.49
N ASP A 412 -27.24 1.54 58.00
CA ASP A 412 -26.94 1.24 59.39
C ASP A 412 -26.53 2.55 60.08
N ALA A 413 -27.21 2.91 61.17
CA ALA A 413 -27.06 4.21 61.81
C ALA A 413 -27.28 4.12 63.33
N PRO A 414 -26.68 5.03 64.14
CA PRO A 414 -26.78 4.95 65.60
C PRO A 414 -28.19 5.19 66.15
N SER A 415 -29.08 5.80 65.37
CA SER A 415 -30.51 5.94 65.68
C SER A 415 -31.35 6.25 64.42
N SER A 416 -32.67 6.11 64.53
CA SER A 416 -33.65 6.39 63.46
C SER A 416 -33.61 7.84 62.94
N ALA A 417 -33.16 8.79 63.77
CA ALA A 417 -32.97 10.18 63.36
C ALA A 417 -31.79 10.31 62.36
N TYR A 418 -30.67 9.65 62.63
CA TYR A 418 -29.52 9.61 61.72
C TYR A 418 -29.85 8.88 60.42
N GLU A 419 -30.61 7.78 60.51
CA GLU A 419 -31.10 7.04 59.35
C GLU A 419 -31.96 7.93 58.43
N SER A 420 -32.92 8.66 59.00
CA SER A 420 -33.80 9.58 58.27
C SER A 420 -33.04 10.71 57.58
N ILE A 421 -32.01 11.26 58.26
CA ILE A 421 -31.11 12.28 57.69
C ILE A 421 -30.32 11.68 56.53
N ALA A 422 -29.74 10.49 56.68
CA ALA A 422 -28.97 9.81 55.64
C ALA A 422 -29.83 9.50 54.41
N LYS A 423 -31.05 8.99 54.60
CA LYS A 423 -32.01 8.73 53.52
C LYS A 423 -32.38 10.02 52.76
N THR A 424 -32.64 11.10 53.48
CA THR A 424 -32.97 12.40 52.88
C THR A 424 -31.77 12.97 52.11
N LYS A 425 -30.55 12.87 52.66
CA LYS A 425 -29.32 13.28 51.98
C LYS A 425 -29.07 12.46 50.72
N PHE A 426 -29.29 11.15 50.76
CA PHE A 426 -29.17 10.29 49.59
C PHE A 426 -30.15 10.71 48.49
N ILE A 427 -31.44 10.91 48.83
CA ILE A 427 -32.45 11.30 47.85
C ILE A 427 -32.13 12.66 47.23
N LYS A 428 -31.78 13.67 48.05
CA LYS A 428 -31.45 15.01 47.55
C LYS A 428 -30.17 15.06 46.72
N GLY A 429 -29.17 14.25 47.07
CA GLY A 429 -27.88 14.20 46.39
C GLY A 429 -27.78 13.14 45.28
N ARG A 430 -28.86 12.42 44.98
CA ARG A 430 -28.82 11.26 44.06
C ARG A 430 -28.33 11.65 42.68
N SER A 431 -28.93 12.68 42.09
CA SER A 431 -28.59 13.14 40.72
C SER A 431 -27.11 13.48 40.59
N ASP A 432 -26.56 14.27 41.52
CA ASP A 432 -25.14 14.62 41.49
C ASP A 432 -24.22 13.40 41.67
N ASN A 433 -24.62 12.43 42.50
CA ASN A 433 -23.83 11.22 42.73
C ASN A 433 -23.91 10.28 41.52
N GLU A 434 -25.05 10.22 40.82
CA GLU A 434 -25.23 9.51 39.56
C GLU A 434 -24.38 10.14 38.44
N GLU A 435 -24.32 11.48 38.37
CA GLU A 435 -23.46 12.20 37.43
C GLU A 435 -21.98 11.92 37.70
N ALA A 436 -21.54 12.02 38.96
CA ALA A 436 -20.16 11.71 39.34
C ALA A 436 -19.78 10.25 39.04
N ALA A 437 -20.66 9.29 39.34
CA ALA A 437 -20.44 7.87 39.03
C ALA A 437 -20.39 7.60 37.52
N SER A 438 -21.19 8.32 36.74
CA SER A 438 -21.17 8.23 35.28
C SER A 438 -19.85 8.75 34.72
N GLN A 439 -19.36 9.91 35.18
CA GLN A 439 -18.06 10.44 34.74
C GLN A 439 -16.90 9.51 35.11
N LEU A 440 -16.90 8.96 36.32
CA LEU A 440 -15.88 7.97 36.74
C LEU A 440 -15.90 6.72 35.86
N SER A 441 -17.10 6.26 35.47
CA SER A 441 -17.25 5.11 34.56
C SER A 441 -16.74 5.44 33.16
N VAL A 442 -16.98 6.65 32.66
CA VAL A 442 -16.41 7.14 31.39
C VAL A 442 -14.88 7.12 31.45
N ASP A 443 -14.29 7.69 32.51
CA ASP A 443 -12.83 7.77 32.66
C ASP A 443 -12.20 6.38 32.77
N SER A 444 -12.82 5.47 33.52
CA SER A 444 -12.33 4.09 33.67
C SER A 444 -12.39 3.30 32.37
N VAL A 445 -13.54 3.31 31.68
CA VAL A 445 -13.74 2.52 30.46
C VAL A 445 -12.91 3.06 29.31
N THR A 446 -12.76 4.38 29.17
CA THR A 446 -11.88 4.97 28.15
C THR A 446 -10.42 4.56 28.37
N LYS A 447 -9.93 4.66 29.61
CA LYS A 447 -8.57 4.23 29.97
C LYS A 447 -8.33 2.74 29.68
N GLU A 448 -9.27 1.88 30.04
CA GLU A 448 -9.17 0.44 29.80
C GLU A 448 -9.19 0.13 28.29
N MET A 449 -10.11 0.75 27.54
CA MET A 449 -10.20 0.56 26.10
C MET A 449 -8.93 1.03 25.38
N ASP A 450 -8.33 2.13 25.83
CA ASP A 450 -7.09 2.64 25.26
C ASP A 450 -5.93 1.65 25.42
N ALA A 451 -5.78 1.05 26.60
CA ALA A 451 -4.76 0.05 26.88
C ALA A 451 -5.01 -1.27 26.11
N ASN A 452 -6.23 -1.81 26.19
CA ASN A 452 -6.54 -3.14 25.70
C ASN A 452 -6.55 -3.24 24.16
N VAL A 453 -7.01 -2.19 23.46
CA VAL A 453 -7.07 -2.20 21.98
C VAL A 453 -5.67 -2.17 21.36
N VAL A 454 -4.74 -1.40 21.95
CA VAL A 454 -3.35 -1.33 21.45
C VAL A 454 -2.65 -2.66 21.67
N GLU A 455 -2.81 -3.27 22.85
CA GLU A 455 -2.25 -4.58 23.15
C GLU A 455 -2.77 -5.66 22.18
N MET A 456 -4.09 -5.68 21.92
CA MET A 456 -4.72 -6.62 20.99
C MET A 456 -4.17 -6.53 19.56
N LEU A 457 -3.70 -5.35 19.15
CA LEU A 457 -3.20 -5.11 17.80
C LEU A 457 -1.68 -5.12 17.71
N SER A 458 -0.96 -5.16 18.84
CA SER A 458 0.50 -5.06 18.89
C SER A 458 1.21 -6.00 17.90
N GLU A 459 0.84 -7.29 17.88
CA GLU A 459 1.42 -8.27 16.93
C GLU A 459 1.16 -7.93 15.45
N VAL A 460 -0.01 -7.38 15.15
CA VAL A 460 -0.38 -6.97 13.78
C VAL A 460 0.37 -5.71 13.37
N ILE A 461 0.47 -4.75 14.29
CA ILE A 461 1.17 -3.48 14.11
C ILE A 461 2.66 -3.74 13.86
N ASP A 462 3.29 -4.46 14.78
CA ASP A 462 4.71 -4.80 14.70
C ASP A 462 4.99 -5.75 13.52
N GLY A 463 4.08 -6.69 13.27
CA GLY A 463 4.17 -7.62 12.15
C GLY A 463 4.16 -6.91 10.80
N TYR A 464 3.29 -5.92 10.59
CA TYR A 464 3.27 -5.13 9.36
C TYR A 464 4.61 -4.40 9.15
N LYS A 465 5.10 -3.72 10.19
CA LYS A 465 6.33 -2.95 10.10
C LYS A 465 7.55 -3.84 9.83
N THR A 466 7.76 -4.84 10.67
CA THR A 466 8.98 -5.67 10.71
C THR A 466 9.01 -6.76 9.64
N LYS A 467 7.85 -7.30 9.22
CA LYS A 467 7.80 -8.43 8.26
C LYS A 467 7.42 -8.00 6.84
N ILE A 468 6.79 -6.83 6.68
CA ILE A 468 6.31 -6.36 5.36
C ILE A 468 7.01 -5.06 4.96
N ARG A 469 6.78 -3.98 5.70
CA ARG A 469 7.17 -2.63 5.27
C ARG A 469 8.68 -2.46 5.20
N ASP A 470 9.37 -2.65 6.31
CA ASP A 470 10.80 -2.33 6.42
C ASP A 470 11.66 -3.26 5.55
N PRO A 471 11.43 -4.59 5.51
CA PRO A 471 12.13 -5.47 4.56
C PRO A 471 11.97 -5.05 3.09
N LEU A 472 10.78 -4.58 2.70
CA LEU A 472 10.54 -4.10 1.35
C LEU A 472 11.25 -2.75 1.08
N LEU A 473 11.27 -1.83 2.04
CA LEU A 473 12.03 -0.58 1.92
C LEU A 473 13.52 -0.84 1.78
N ARG A 474 14.09 -1.75 2.57
CA ARG A 474 15.51 -2.14 2.48
C ARG A 474 15.87 -2.68 1.11
N ARG A 475 15.00 -3.48 0.49
CA ARG A 475 15.18 -3.96 -0.90
C ARG A 475 14.81 -2.92 -1.98
N GLY A 476 14.17 -1.82 -1.62
CA GLY A 476 13.63 -0.84 -2.58
C GLY A 476 12.40 -1.34 -3.33
N GLY A 477 11.65 -2.27 -2.73
CA GLY A 477 10.48 -2.95 -3.30
C GLY A 477 9.15 -2.62 -2.65
N PHE A 478 9.09 -1.61 -1.77
CA PHE A 478 7.82 -1.12 -1.24
C PHE A 478 7.00 -0.48 -2.38
N PRO A 479 5.66 -0.66 -2.43
CA PRO A 479 4.84 -0.13 -3.51
C PRO A 479 4.97 1.39 -3.69
N GLU A 480 4.99 1.83 -4.96
CA GLU A 480 5.01 3.25 -5.34
C GLU A 480 3.73 3.97 -4.88
N GLN A 481 2.59 3.26 -4.92
CA GLN A 481 1.35 3.68 -4.27
C GLN A 481 0.83 2.57 -3.37
N PHE A 482 0.42 2.97 -2.17
CA PHE A 482 -0.20 2.12 -1.16
C PHE A 482 -1.40 2.89 -0.63
N ASN A 483 -2.57 2.62 -1.22
CA ASN A 483 -3.77 3.38 -0.94
C ASN A 483 -4.78 2.48 -0.26
N THR A 484 -5.32 2.94 0.86
CA THR A 484 -6.36 2.25 1.61
C THR A 484 -7.55 3.18 1.76
N SER A 485 -8.74 2.62 1.86
CA SER A 485 -9.95 3.38 2.11
C SER A 485 -11.01 2.49 2.74
N SER A 486 -12.03 3.11 3.33
CA SER A 486 -13.21 2.41 3.83
C SER A 486 -14.48 3.21 3.59
N THR A 487 -15.59 2.50 3.42
CA THR A 487 -16.96 3.02 3.49
C THR A 487 -17.66 2.32 4.66
N THR A 488 -18.93 2.62 4.92
CA THR A 488 -19.70 1.85 5.90
C THR A 488 -19.88 0.37 5.53
N GLU A 489 -19.60 0.00 4.27
CA GLU A 489 -19.86 -1.34 3.73
C GLU A 489 -18.59 -2.13 3.39
N SER A 490 -17.43 -1.48 3.25
CA SER A 490 -16.21 -2.18 2.85
C SER A 490 -14.92 -1.46 3.18
N VAL A 491 -13.83 -2.22 3.25
CA VAL A 491 -12.44 -1.77 3.24
C VAL A 491 -11.83 -2.12 1.88
N ASN A 492 -11.04 -1.20 1.31
CA ASN A 492 -10.35 -1.40 0.04
C ASN A 492 -8.86 -1.09 0.18
N LEU A 493 -8.02 -1.87 -0.50
CA LEU A 493 -6.58 -1.66 -0.61
C LEU A 493 -6.17 -1.76 -2.08
N HIS A 494 -5.55 -0.70 -2.60
CA HIS A 494 -5.02 -0.65 -3.96
C HIS A 494 -3.51 -0.43 -3.90
N LEU A 495 -2.74 -1.30 -4.57
CA LEU A 495 -1.28 -1.17 -4.65
C LEU A 495 -0.82 -0.97 -6.08
N LEU A 496 0.12 -0.03 -6.25
CA LEU A 496 0.89 0.13 -7.48
C LEU A 496 2.33 -0.33 -7.23
N GLN A 497 2.62 -1.58 -7.61
CA GLN A 497 3.99 -2.07 -7.64
C GLN A 497 4.62 -1.77 -9.00
N THR A 498 5.50 -0.78 -9.03
CA THR A 498 6.29 -0.47 -10.23
C THR A 498 7.62 0.14 -9.81
N GLY A 499 8.52 0.29 -10.78
CA GLY A 499 9.83 0.86 -10.58
C GLY A 499 10.37 1.43 -11.88
N ARG A 500 11.60 1.91 -11.81
CA ARG A 500 12.25 2.64 -12.92
C ARG A 500 12.25 1.88 -14.24
N TYR A 501 12.48 0.58 -14.24
CA TYR A 501 12.56 -0.23 -15.46
C TYR A 501 11.31 -1.08 -15.69
N GLN A 502 10.22 -0.73 -15.02
CA GLN A 502 9.01 -1.53 -14.94
C GLN A 502 7.79 -0.70 -15.34
N LEU A 503 6.75 -1.42 -15.76
CA LEU A 503 5.42 -0.92 -16.07
C LEU A 503 4.39 -1.68 -15.23
N ALA A 504 3.31 -1.03 -14.81
CA ALA A 504 2.24 -1.67 -14.04
C ALA A 504 1.11 -2.15 -14.95
N ALA A 505 -0.13 -2.17 -14.46
CA ALA A 505 -1.27 -2.62 -15.24
C ALA A 505 -1.64 -1.57 -16.30
N SER A 506 -2.08 -2.05 -17.48
CA SER A 506 -2.52 -1.17 -18.59
C SER A 506 -4.03 -1.00 -18.68
N SER A 507 -4.78 -1.65 -17.78
CA SER A 507 -6.23 -1.70 -17.79
C SER A 507 -6.76 -1.68 -16.36
N GLU A 508 -8.07 -1.46 -16.22
CA GLU A 508 -8.74 -1.63 -14.93
C GLU A 508 -8.93 -3.13 -14.65
N PRO A 509 -8.97 -3.52 -13.37
CA PRO A 509 -9.30 -4.88 -13.01
C PRO A 509 -10.73 -5.24 -13.44
N PRO A 510 -11.05 -6.53 -13.65
CA PRO A 510 -12.42 -6.90 -13.96
C PRO A 510 -13.36 -6.58 -12.78
N ALA A 511 -14.66 -6.48 -13.05
CA ALA A 511 -15.66 -6.03 -12.08
C ALA A 511 -16.03 -7.12 -11.05
N LEU A 512 -16.27 -6.71 -9.81
CA LEU A 512 -16.71 -7.59 -8.72
C LEU A 512 -18.23 -7.75 -8.71
N ASN A 513 -18.70 -8.90 -8.26
CA ASN A 513 -20.11 -9.10 -7.91
C ASN A 513 -20.48 -8.29 -6.65
N LYS A 514 -21.73 -7.82 -6.57
CA LYS A 514 -22.23 -6.99 -5.45
C LYS A 514 -22.22 -7.65 -4.06
N LYS A 515 -22.14 -8.98 -3.99
CA LYS A 515 -22.22 -9.75 -2.71
C LYS A 515 -20.85 -10.27 -2.24
N THR A 516 -19.76 -9.67 -2.69
CA THR A 516 -18.41 -10.17 -2.42
C THR A 516 -17.96 -9.83 -1.01
N ASP A 517 -17.55 -10.82 -0.21
CA ASP A 517 -17.00 -10.58 1.12
C ASP A 517 -15.49 -10.31 1.10
N VAL A 518 -14.76 -11.03 0.25
CA VAL A 518 -13.33 -10.81 0.02
C VAL A 518 -13.05 -10.89 -1.47
N SER A 519 -12.20 -10.01 -1.99
CA SER A 519 -11.60 -10.26 -3.30
C SER A 519 -10.14 -9.90 -3.37
N LEU A 520 -9.46 -10.60 -4.28
CA LEU A 520 -8.14 -10.27 -4.79
C LEU A 520 -8.25 -10.12 -6.31
N ARG A 521 -7.86 -8.95 -6.83
CA ARG A 521 -7.66 -8.72 -8.27
C ARG A 521 -6.19 -8.37 -8.47
N LEU A 522 -5.47 -9.30 -9.07
CA LEU A 522 -4.02 -9.27 -9.24
C LEU A 522 -3.68 -9.18 -10.72
N HIS A 523 -2.96 -8.14 -11.14
CA HIS A 523 -2.45 -8.05 -12.50
C HIS A 523 -1.08 -8.74 -12.61
N GLU A 524 -0.80 -9.37 -13.74
CA GLU A 524 0.43 -10.13 -14.00
C GLU A 524 1.73 -9.31 -13.86
N SER A 525 1.63 -7.99 -14.03
CA SER A 525 2.74 -7.06 -13.83
C SER A 525 3.19 -6.96 -12.38
N PHE A 526 2.30 -7.19 -11.40
CA PHE A 526 2.68 -7.16 -9.98
C PHE A 526 3.74 -8.22 -9.68
N VAL A 527 3.48 -9.48 -10.06
CA VAL A 527 4.38 -10.60 -9.76
C VAL A 527 5.76 -10.37 -10.37
N ARG A 528 5.79 -9.96 -11.65
CA ARG A 528 7.05 -9.63 -12.33
C ARG A 528 7.78 -8.49 -11.62
N ASN A 529 7.10 -7.37 -11.35
CA ASN A 529 7.73 -6.18 -10.79
C ASN A 529 8.24 -6.42 -9.36
N PHE A 530 7.44 -7.10 -8.55
CA PHE A 530 7.77 -7.44 -7.17
C PHE A 530 8.97 -8.40 -7.09
N THR A 531 8.94 -9.48 -7.87
CA THR A 531 9.97 -10.52 -7.78
C THR A 531 11.31 -10.07 -8.33
N GLU A 532 11.35 -9.19 -9.34
CA GLU A 532 12.60 -8.54 -9.80
C GLU A 532 13.33 -7.83 -8.65
N VAL A 533 12.58 -7.19 -7.75
CA VAL A 533 13.17 -6.46 -6.63
C VAL A 533 13.51 -7.37 -5.45
N VAL A 534 12.66 -8.35 -5.17
CA VAL A 534 12.80 -9.16 -3.96
C VAL A 534 13.78 -10.32 -4.12
N ILE A 535 13.79 -10.97 -5.29
CA ILE A 535 14.56 -12.20 -5.53
C ILE A 535 15.43 -12.16 -6.79
N GLY A 536 15.49 -11.03 -7.50
CA GLY A 536 16.37 -10.88 -8.66
C GLY A 536 17.84 -11.13 -8.26
N GLY A 537 18.49 -12.10 -8.92
CA GLY A 537 19.87 -12.46 -8.63
C GLY A 537 20.08 -13.31 -7.37
N VAL A 538 19.02 -13.58 -6.59
CA VAL A 538 19.11 -14.41 -5.38
C VAL A 538 19.33 -15.87 -5.78
N GLU A 539 20.17 -16.57 -5.02
CA GLU A 539 20.34 -18.01 -5.14
C GLU A 539 19.36 -18.78 -4.24
N LEU A 540 18.55 -19.63 -4.88
CA LEU A 540 17.70 -20.62 -4.23
C LEU A 540 18.40 -21.97 -4.29
N THR A 541 18.82 -22.49 -3.13
CA THR A 541 19.32 -23.86 -2.99
C THR A 541 18.18 -24.84 -2.76
N ASP A 542 18.45 -26.12 -2.93
CA ASP A 542 17.49 -27.18 -2.67
C ASP A 542 17.09 -27.29 -1.20
N GLU A 543 18.01 -27.05 -0.26
CA GLU A 543 17.66 -26.99 1.17
C GLU A 543 16.71 -25.83 1.47
N LYS A 544 16.97 -24.65 0.90
CA LYS A 544 16.07 -23.49 1.06
C LYS A 544 14.71 -23.74 0.41
N LEU A 545 14.67 -24.35 -0.78
CA LEU A 545 13.40 -24.72 -1.40
C LEU A 545 12.61 -25.68 -0.51
N VAL A 546 13.25 -26.73 0.01
CA VAL A 546 12.62 -27.68 0.94
C VAL A 546 12.11 -27.00 2.21
N GLU A 547 12.90 -26.08 2.79
CA GLU A 547 12.49 -25.25 3.92
C GLU A 547 11.24 -24.42 3.59
N HIS A 548 11.22 -23.75 2.43
CA HIS A 548 10.06 -23.00 1.96
C HIS A 548 8.84 -23.91 1.76
N MET A 549 8.98 -25.04 1.07
CA MET A 549 7.88 -25.99 0.84
C MET A 549 7.30 -26.51 2.16
N THR A 550 8.16 -26.88 3.11
CA THR A 550 7.76 -27.37 4.44
C THR A 550 6.98 -26.31 5.21
N ARG A 551 7.49 -25.07 5.23
CA ARG A 551 6.83 -23.93 5.88
C ARG A 551 5.45 -23.64 5.28
N PHE A 552 5.26 -23.87 3.99
CA PHE A 552 3.96 -23.71 3.32
C PHE A 552 3.09 -24.97 3.35
N GLY A 553 3.49 -26.02 4.09
CA GLY A 553 2.74 -27.28 4.17
C GLY A 553 2.67 -28.06 2.86
N ALA A 554 3.58 -27.78 1.92
CA ALA A 554 3.63 -28.47 0.64
C ALA A 554 4.39 -29.80 0.77
N GLU A 555 3.82 -30.85 0.19
CA GLU A 555 4.48 -32.14 0.02
C GLU A 555 5.75 -31.98 -0.84
N ILE A 556 6.85 -32.58 -0.39
CA ILE A 556 8.15 -32.53 -1.09
C ILE A 556 8.28 -33.77 -1.99
N PRO A 557 8.28 -33.59 -3.34
CA PRO A 557 8.50 -34.69 -4.28
C PRO A 557 9.86 -35.37 -4.10
N ASP A 558 9.94 -36.66 -4.45
CA ASP A 558 11.16 -37.46 -4.34
C ASP A 558 12.36 -36.89 -5.15
N GLU A 559 12.06 -36.19 -6.24
CA GLU A 559 13.01 -35.48 -7.10
C GLU A 559 13.68 -34.27 -6.42
N LEU A 560 13.02 -33.71 -5.40
CA LEU A 560 13.44 -32.50 -4.68
C LEU A 560 13.97 -32.78 -3.27
N LYS A 561 13.80 -34.02 -2.75
CA LYS A 561 14.34 -34.42 -1.45
C LYS A 561 15.86 -34.25 -1.39
N THR A 562 16.33 -33.68 -0.29
CA THR A 562 17.75 -33.50 0.06
C THR A 562 18.24 -34.65 0.95
N GLY A 563 19.56 -34.80 1.10
CA GLY A 563 20.17 -35.78 2.03
C GLY A 563 21.35 -36.58 1.47
N PRO A 564 21.94 -37.50 2.28
CA PRO A 564 23.09 -38.30 1.88
C PRO A 564 22.85 -39.08 0.58
N GLY A 565 23.77 -38.96 -0.38
CA GLY A 565 23.67 -39.61 -1.69
C GLY A 565 22.82 -38.87 -2.73
N LYS A 566 22.15 -37.76 -2.36
CA LYS A 566 21.48 -36.86 -3.32
C LYS A 566 22.44 -35.76 -3.80
N LYS A 567 22.33 -35.39 -5.08
CA LYS A 567 23.12 -34.28 -5.65
C LYS A 567 22.48 -32.94 -5.25
N SER A 568 23.26 -32.07 -4.61
CA SER A 568 22.87 -30.70 -4.31
C SER A 568 22.57 -29.92 -5.60
N TRP A 569 21.58 -29.06 -5.60
CA TRP A 569 21.30 -28.21 -6.77
C TRP A 569 20.86 -26.81 -6.35
N ALA A 570 21.08 -25.84 -7.22
CA ALA A 570 20.73 -24.45 -6.93
C ALA A 570 20.39 -23.69 -8.21
N ILE A 571 19.57 -22.65 -8.05
CA ILE A 571 19.21 -21.71 -9.11
C ILE A 571 19.53 -20.32 -8.63
N THR A 572 20.41 -19.64 -9.34
CA THR A 572 20.52 -18.19 -9.22
C THR A 572 19.49 -17.57 -10.14
N PHE A 573 18.48 -16.93 -9.57
CA PHE A 573 17.43 -16.26 -10.33
C PHE A 573 18.02 -15.20 -11.26
N SER A 574 17.36 -14.98 -12.41
CA SER A 574 17.70 -13.85 -13.27
C SER A 574 17.48 -12.53 -12.51
N ASN A 575 18.34 -11.53 -12.76
CA ASN A 575 18.14 -10.19 -12.19
C ASN A 575 16.85 -9.52 -12.69
N THR A 576 16.31 -9.97 -13.82
CA THR A 576 15.06 -9.49 -14.43
C THR A 576 14.12 -10.66 -14.67
N GLN A 577 12.83 -10.44 -14.50
CA GLN A 577 11.76 -11.45 -14.59
C GLN A 577 12.09 -12.80 -13.90
N PRO A 578 12.60 -12.81 -12.65
CA PRO A 578 12.96 -14.07 -11.98
C PRO A 578 11.76 -15.01 -11.84
N ILE A 579 10.58 -14.44 -11.58
CA ILE A 579 9.30 -15.12 -11.67
C ILE A 579 8.34 -14.24 -12.46
N SER A 580 7.58 -14.86 -13.36
CA SER A 580 6.50 -14.18 -14.09
C SER A 580 5.27 -15.07 -14.15
N VAL A 581 4.12 -14.42 -14.28
CA VAL A 581 2.83 -15.07 -14.53
C VAL A 581 2.19 -14.49 -15.79
N GLY A 582 1.30 -15.24 -16.43
CA GLY A 582 0.47 -14.75 -17.53
C GLY A 582 -0.98 -15.18 -17.32
N PHE A 583 -1.93 -14.24 -17.42
CA PHE A 583 -3.36 -14.51 -17.19
C PHE A 583 -4.18 -14.22 -18.44
N ARG A 584 -4.47 -15.22 -19.26
CA ARG A 584 -5.20 -15.07 -20.53
C ARG A 584 -6.07 -16.28 -20.79
N ASN A 585 -7.26 -16.09 -21.34
CA ASN A 585 -8.10 -17.18 -21.86
C ASN A 585 -8.33 -18.33 -20.85
N ASN A 586 -8.57 -17.99 -19.58
CA ASN A 586 -8.69 -18.96 -18.48
C ASN A 586 -7.45 -19.86 -18.29
N GLN A 587 -6.29 -19.36 -18.67
CA GLN A 587 -5.01 -20.01 -18.44
C GLN A 587 -4.10 -19.16 -17.57
N ILE A 588 -3.35 -19.85 -16.71
CA ILE A 588 -2.24 -19.28 -15.96
C ILE A 588 -0.94 -19.90 -16.50
N VAL A 589 -0.03 -19.06 -16.99
CA VAL A 589 1.35 -19.47 -17.27
C VAL A 589 2.22 -19.02 -16.11
N ILE A 590 2.89 -19.93 -15.42
CA ILE A 590 3.87 -19.61 -14.37
C ILE A 590 5.26 -19.90 -14.93
N ALA A 591 6.17 -18.94 -14.85
CA ALA A 591 7.54 -19.12 -15.33
C ALA A 591 8.58 -18.66 -14.32
N ILE A 592 9.62 -19.47 -14.16
CA ILE A 592 10.83 -19.19 -13.39
C ILE A 592 11.97 -18.98 -14.37
N GLN A 593 12.75 -17.92 -14.16
CA GLN A 593 13.92 -17.64 -14.98
C GLN A 593 15.19 -17.58 -14.12
N GLY A 594 16.15 -18.44 -14.43
CA GLY A 594 17.47 -18.46 -13.80
C GLY A 594 18.56 -17.96 -14.74
N GLN A 595 19.60 -17.33 -14.19
CA GLN A 595 20.81 -16.95 -14.92
C GLN A 595 21.95 -17.96 -14.70
N GLN A 596 21.90 -18.71 -13.60
CA GLN A 596 22.83 -19.79 -13.30
C GLN A 596 22.12 -20.97 -12.65
N PHE A 597 22.57 -22.18 -12.99
CA PHE A 597 22.02 -23.44 -12.47
C PHE A 597 23.16 -24.36 -12.07
N ARG A 598 23.07 -24.89 -10.86
CA ARG A 598 24.05 -25.83 -10.29
C ARG A 598 23.39 -27.19 -10.12
N ASP A 599 24.08 -28.24 -10.53
CA ASP A 599 23.70 -29.65 -10.34
C ASP A 599 24.94 -30.46 -9.92
N GLY A 600 25.09 -30.67 -8.61
CA GLY A 600 26.32 -31.15 -7.99
C GLY A 600 27.51 -30.24 -8.32
N LYS A 601 28.55 -30.81 -8.95
CA LYS A 601 29.74 -30.07 -9.39
C LYS A 601 29.53 -29.28 -10.69
N ARG A 602 28.41 -29.52 -11.38
CA ARG A 602 28.15 -28.92 -12.69
C ARG A 602 27.54 -27.54 -12.51
N LEU A 603 28.07 -26.55 -13.21
CA LEU A 603 27.57 -25.18 -13.21
C LEU A 603 27.26 -24.74 -14.63
N ILE A 604 26.07 -24.18 -14.83
CA ILE A 604 25.56 -23.69 -16.11
C ILE A 604 25.29 -22.21 -15.95
N LYS A 605 25.93 -21.39 -16.79
CA LYS A 605 25.87 -19.93 -16.72
C LYS A 605 25.13 -19.33 -17.91
N GLU A 606 24.00 -19.95 -18.26
CA GLU A 606 23.16 -19.49 -19.36
C GLU A 606 21.74 -19.24 -18.85
N PRO A 607 21.05 -18.19 -19.36
CA PRO A 607 19.67 -17.93 -19.00
C PRO A 607 18.74 -19.05 -19.47
N ILE A 608 17.99 -19.63 -18.54
CA ILE A 608 16.99 -20.66 -18.82
C ILE A 608 15.67 -20.20 -18.22
N ARG A 609 14.61 -20.32 -19.03
CA ARG A 609 13.23 -20.12 -18.62
C ARG A 609 12.54 -21.46 -18.48
N ILE A 610 11.86 -21.66 -17.36
CA ILE A 610 11.15 -22.89 -17.01
C ILE A 610 9.70 -22.50 -16.76
N ALA A 611 8.76 -23.02 -17.56
CA ALA A 611 7.37 -22.58 -17.52
C ALA A 611 6.36 -23.74 -17.54
N ALA A 612 5.32 -23.59 -16.73
CA ALA A 612 4.15 -24.46 -16.71
C ALA A 612 2.91 -23.65 -17.09
N THR A 613 2.06 -24.23 -17.93
CA THR A 613 0.76 -23.67 -18.31
C THR A 613 -0.34 -24.46 -17.63
N TYR A 614 -1.31 -23.78 -17.04
CA TYR A 614 -2.45 -24.38 -16.37
C TYR A 614 -3.75 -23.88 -16.97
N ASN A 615 -4.68 -24.79 -17.24
CA ASN A 615 -6.08 -24.45 -17.38
C ASN A 615 -6.66 -24.19 -15.98
N VAL A 616 -7.46 -23.14 -15.87
CA VAL A 616 -8.02 -22.67 -14.62
C VAL A 616 -9.52 -22.94 -14.61
N GLU A 617 -9.98 -23.69 -13.62
CA GLU A 617 -11.39 -24.03 -13.47
C GLU A 617 -11.86 -23.69 -12.05
N LYS A 618 -13.08 -23.14 -11.96
CA LYS A 618 -13.78 -23.00 -10.69
C LYS A 618 -14.54 -24.29 -10.43
N THR A 619 -14.23 -24.97 -9.33
CA THR A 619 -14.97 -26.13 -8.85
C THR A 619 -15.99 -25.72 -7.78
N GLU A 620 -16.80 -26.66 -7.31
CA GLU A 620 -17.71 -26.44 -6.17
C GLU A 620 -16.95 -26.06 -4.89
N THR A 621 -15.74 -26.60 -4.72
CA THR A 621 -14.92 -26.51 -3.50
C THR A 621 -13.83 -25.44 -3.58
N GLY A 622 -13.58 -24.85 -4.75
CA GLY A 622 -12.53 -23.85 -4.92
C GLY A 622 -12.06 -23.70 -6.36
N MET A 623 -10.74 -23.63 -6.54
CA MET A 623 -10.10 -23.54 -7.84
C MET A 623 -9.32 -24.82 -8.13
N ARG A 624 -9.36 -25.28 -9.37
CA ARG A 624 -8.50 -26.33 -9.91
C ARG A 624 -7.56 -25.74 -10.96
N LEU A 625 -6.28 -26.06 -10.85
CA LEU A 625 -5.28 -25.77 -11.87
C LEU A 625 -4.84 -27.08 -12.48
N GLN A 626 -5.23 -27.33 -13.73
CA GLN A 626 -4.83 -28.52 -14.47
C GLN A 626 -3.71 -28.16 -15.46
N ARG A 627 -2.54 -28.77 -15.29
CA ARG A 627 -1.36 -28.49 -16.12
C ARG A 627 -1.58 -28.99 -17.54
N VAL A 628 -1.20 -28.15 -18.52
CA VAL A 628 -1.29 -28.44 -19.95
C VAL A 628 0.09 -28.85 -20.44
N GLY A 629 0.26 -30.16 -20.67
CA GLY A 629 1.51 -30.73 -21.17
C GLY A 629 2.68 -30.66 -20.18
N ASP A 630 3.87 -30.98 -20.67
CA ASP A 630 5.11 -30.96 -19.90
C ASP A 630 5.60 -29.54 -19.60
N VAL A 631 6.41 -29.40 -18.56
CA VAL A 631 7.10 -28.14 -18.25
C VAL A 631 8.05 -27.79 -19.39
N ALA A 632 7.86 -26.59 -19.95
CA ALA A 632 8.75 -26.04 -20.97
C ALA A 632 10.06 -25.58 -20.32
N VAL A 633 11.19 -25.98 -20.91
CA VAL A 633 12.54 -25.59 -20.49
C VAL A 633 13.28 -25.04 -21.70
N ASP A 634 13.47 -23.72 -21.69
CA ASP A 634 13.94 -22.95 -22.84
C ASP A 634 15.26 -22.25 -22.52
N PHE A 635 16.29 -22.53 -23.31
CA PHE A 635 17.57 -21.81 -23.25
C PHE A 635 17.44 -20.52 -24.06
N LEU A 636 17.34 -19.38 -23.37
CA LEU A 636 16.98 -18.11 -24.01
C LEU A 636 18.06 -17.55 -24.95
N ALA A 637 19.31 -17.97 -24.75
CA ALA A 637 20.45 -17.47 -25.51
C ALA A 637 20.74 -18.25 -26.81
N ARG A 638 20.05 -19.37 -27.08
CA ARG A 638 20.41 -20.27 -28.19
C ARG A 638 19.19 -20.90 -28.85
N LYS A 639 19.29 -21.12 -30.17
CA LYS A 639 18.29 -21.88 -30.94
C LYS A 639 18.54 -23.38 -30.95
N ALA A 640 19.80 -23.81 -30.88
CA ALA A 640 20.20 -25.22 -30.87
C ALA A 640 20.97 -25.56 -29.59
N LEU A 641 20.67 -26.74 -29.02
CA LEU A 641 21.26 -27.22 -27.77
C LEU A 641 22.43 -28.17 -28.04
N THR A 642 23.51 -28.00 -27.29
CA THR A 642 24.61 -28.96 -27.17
C THR A 642 24.16 -30.20 -26.38
N VAL A 643 24.90 -31.31 -26.49
CA VAL A 643 24.64 -32.54 -25.71
C VAL A 643 24.57 -32.27 -24.21
N ILE A 644 25.46 -31.39 -23.71
CA ILE A 644 25.48 -30.91 -22.33
C ILE A 644 24.15 -30.22 -22.01
N GLN A 645 23.69 -29.26 -22.81
CA GLN A 645 22.44 -28.55 -22.56
C GLN A 645 21.21 -29.47 -22.67
N VAL A 646 21.21 -30.45 -23.57
CA VAL A 646 20.15 -31.48 -23.64
C VAL A 646 20.07 -32.25 -22.33
N ALA A 647 21.19 -32.76 -21.82
CA ALA A 647 21.20 -33.46 -20.52
C ALA A 647 20.73 -32.57 -19.36
N THR A 648 21.05 -31.27 -19.41
CA THR A 648 20.56 -30.28 -18.43
C THR A 648 19.06 -30.13 -18.52
N LYS A 649 18.54 -29.93 -19.74
CA LYS A 649 17.12 -29.78 -20.02
C LYS A 649 16.37 -30.98 -19.45
N THR A 650 16.85 -32.20 -19.68
CA THR A 650 16.27 -33.43 -19.12
C THR A 650 16.21 -33.41 -17.58
N VAL A 651 17.30 -33.03 -16.90
CA VAL A 651 17.34 -32.95 -15.42
C VAL A 651 16.37 -31.89 -14.90
N MET A 652 16.34 -30.71 -15.52
CA MET A 652 15.43 -29.62 -15.15
C MET A 652 13.98 -30.01 -15.38
N SER A 653 13.65 -30.53 -16.56
CA SER A 653 12.30 -31.01 -16.88
C SER A 653 11.84 -32.03 -15.84
N LYS A 654 12.69 -33.00 -15.45
CA LYS A 654 12.33 -33.96 -14.40
C LYS A 654 12.02 -33.29 -13.06
N LYS A 655 12.91 -32.43 -12.55
CA LYS A 655 12.72 -31.75 -11.25
C LYS A 655 11.50 -30.82 -11.26
N PHE A 656 11.32 -30.07 -12.34
CA PHE A 656 10.26 -29.08 -12.43
C PHE A 656 8.91 -29.64 -12.81
N ASN A 657 8.82 -30.76 -13.53
CA ASN A 657 7.57 -31.52 -13.65
C ASN A 657 7.10 -32.02 -12.28
N ALA A 658 8.03 -32.37 -11.37
CA ALA A 658 7.67 -32.74 -10.00
C ALA A 658 7.25 -31.52 -9.15
N LEU A 659 7.91 -30.36 -9.34
CA LEU A 659 7.57 -29.12 -8.63
C LEU A 659 6.20 -28.56 -9.09
N PHE A 660 5.98 -28.50 -10.40
CA PHE A 660 4.74 -28.05 -11.02
C PHE A 660 3.78 -29.22 -11.16
N LYS A 661 3.06 -29.54 -10.08
CA LYS A 661 2.09 -30.65 -10.04
C LYS A 661 1.12 -30.59 -11.23
N ASP A 662 0.73 -31.76 -11.74
CA ASP A 662 -0.19 -31.90 -12.88
C ASP A 662 -1.60 -31.39 -12.57
N ASP A 663 -2.02 -31.56 -11.32
CA ASP A 663 -3.33 -31.16 -10.87
C ASP A 663 -3.22 -30.56 -9.46
N ILE A 664 -3.65 -29.31 -9.32
CA ILE A 664 -3.67 -28.60 -8.06
C ILE A 664 -5.12 -28.27 -7.77
N VAL A 665 -5.70 -28.94 -6.78
CA VAL A 665 -7.09 -28.75 -6.36
C VAL A 665 -7.12 -27.99 -5.04
N GLY A 666 -7.80 -26.84 -5.03
CA GLY A 666 -8.07 -26.08 -3.82
C GLY A 666 -8.94 -26.88 -2.84
N GLN A 667 -8.59 -26.84 -1.55
CA GLN A 667 -9.38 -27.46 -0.50
C GLN A 667 -10.59 -26.57 -0.20
N GLY A 668 -11.80 -27.08 -0.46
CA GLY A 668 -13.08 -26.80 0.25
C GLY A 668 -13.43 -25.42 0.82
N GLY A 669 -12.88 -24.32 0.31
CA GLY A 669 -12.99 -22.98 0.89
C GLY A 669 -11.86 -22.62 1.87
N ILE A 670 -11.59 -21.33 2.04
CA ILE A 670 -10.50 -20.83 2.89
C ILE A 670 -11.00 -20.68 4.32
N LYS A 671 -10.42 -21.44 5.25
CA LYS A 671 -10.70 -21.31 6.68
C LYS A 671 -10.16 -19.97 7.21
N LEU A 672 -10.96 -19.26 7.98
CA LEU A 672 -10.56 -18.00 8.60
C LEU A 672 -9.76 -18.26 9.89
N PRO A 673 -8.76 -17.43 10.22
CA PRO A 673 -7.97 -17.60 11.43
C PRO A 673 -8.58 -16.88 12.64
N GLY A 674 -8.12 -17.25 13.85
CA GLY A 674 -8.35 -16.49 15.09
C GLY A 674 -9.83 -16.33 15.43
N GLN A 675 -10.25 -15.11 15.77
CA GLN A 675 -11.65 -14.82 16.16
C GLN A 675 -12.69 -15.10 15.06
N TRP A 676 -12.26 -15.36 13.82
CA TRP A 676 -13.15 -15.71 12.71
C TRP A 676 -13.18 -17.21 12.41
N GLU A 677 -12.45 -18.04 13.16
CA GLU A 677 -12.37 -19.48 12.92
C GLU A 677 -13.75 -20.16 12.90
N ASN A 678 -14.66 -19.69 13.74
CA ASN A 678 -16.04 -20.18 13.87
C ASN A 678 -17.03 -19.47 12.92
N ALA A 679 -16.61 -18.47 12.15
CA ALA A 679 -17.49 -17.69 11.29
C ALA A 679 -17.90 -18.42 9.98
N GLY A 680 -17.23 -19.54 9.68
CA GLY A 680 -17.40 -20.30 8.44
C GLY A 680 -16.25 -20.10 7.44
N ASN A 681 -16.25 -20.90 6.38
CA ASN A 681 -15.20 -20.86 5.35
C ASN A 681 -15.54 -19.84 4.26
N LEU A 682 -14.51 -19.21 3.69
CA LEU A 682 -14.65 -18.40 2.48
C LEU A 682 -14.80 -19.28 1.25
N ILE A 683 -15.94 -19.18 0.57
CA ILE A 683 -16.30 -19.99 -0.61
C ILE A 683 -16.10 -19.17 -1.88
N LEU A 684 -15.32 -19.69 -2.83
CA LEU A 684 -15.00 -19.04 -4.09
C LEU A 684 -16.28 -18.79 -4.92
N GLN A 685 -16.50 -17.54 -5.31
CA GLN A 685 -17.66 -17.09 -6.10
C GLN A 685 -17.29 -16.74 -7.54
N GLN A 686 -16.22 -15.97 -7.74
CA GLN A 686 -15.72 -15.65 -9.08
C GLN A 686 -14.25 -16.04 -9.22
N LEU A 687 -13.93 -16.54 -10.41
CA LEU A 687 -12.59 -16.85 -10.86
C LEU A 687 -12.46 -16.35 -12.29
N VAL A 688 -11.56 -15.41 -12.52
CA VAL A 688 -11.24 -14.88 -13.85
C VAL A 688 -9.75 -14.90 -14.03
N ALA A 689 -9.25 -15.48 -15.11
CA ALA A 689 -7.85 -15.43 -15.50
C ALA A 689 -7.77 -14.95 -16.96
N ASP A 690 -7.89 -13.65 -17.16
CA ASP A 690 -7.95 -13.07 -18.50
C ASP A 690 -7.46 -11.62 -18.57
N ASN A 691 -7.07 -11.17 -19.76
CA ASN A 691 -6.63 -9.79 -20.05
C ASN A 691 -5.61 -9.20 -19.06
N GLY A 692 -4.72 -10.03 -18.51
CA GLY A 692 -3.68 -9.60 -17.58
C GLY A 692 -4.05 -9.75 -16.12
N TRP A 693 -5.28 -10.18 -15.82
CA TRP A 693 -5.84 -10.19 -14.49
C TRP A 693 -6.21 -11.58 -14.02
N LEU A 694 -5.78 -11.90 -12.80
CA LEU A 694 -6.38 -12.93 -11.97
C LEU A 694 -7.33 -12.27 -10.97
N MET A 695 -8.62 -12.62 -11.02
CA MET A 695 -9.60 -12.25 -10.02
C MET A 695 -10.07 -13.48 -9.27
N LEU A 696 -10.04 -13.37 -7.95
CA LEU A 696 -10.69 -14.29 -7.01
C LEU A 696 -11.65 -13.48 -6.15
N SER A 697 -12.91 -13.89 -6.06
CA SER A 697 -13.86 -13.33 -5.10
C SER A 697 -14.47 -14.43 -4.26
N TYR A 698 -14.69 -14.17 -2.98
CA TYR A 698 -15.16 -15.13 -2.01
C TYR A 698 -16.32 -14.54 -1.21
N ASN A 699 -17.22 -15.42 -0.80
CA ASN A 699 -18.28 -15.12 0.15
C ASN A 699 -18.09 -15.97 1.39
N LEU A 700 -18.41 -15.41 2.55
CA LEU A 700 -18.46 -16.17 3.79
C LEU A 700 -19.59 -17.19 3.72
N GLY A 701 -19.22 -18.46 3.83
CA GLY A 701 -20.17 -19.57 3.95
C GLY A 701 -20.86 -19.56 5.31
N LYS A 702 -21.83 -20.47 5.50
CA LYS A 702 -22.42 -20.67 6.82
C LYS A 702 -21.38 -21.27 7.78
N PRO A 703 -21.43 -20.96 9.09
CA PRO A 703 -20.69 -21.70 10.10
C PRO A 703 -20.96 -23.21 9.95
N SER A 704 -19.93 -24.03 10.09
CA SER A 704 -20.12 -25.47 10.24
C SER A 704 -20.88 -25.73 11.55
N GLU A 705 -22.04 -26.39 11.45
CA GLU A 705 -22.82 -26.85 12.60
C GLU A 705 -22.04 -27.81 13.50
#